data_AF-A0A0N4YB31-F1
#
_entry.id   AF-A0A0N4YB31-F1
#
_cell.length_a   1.000
_cell.length_b   1.000
_cell.length_c   1.000
_cell.angle_alpha   90.00
_cell.angle_beta   90.00
_cell.angle_gamma   90.00
#
_symmetry.space_group_name_H-M   'P 1'
#
loop_
_entity.id
_entity.type
_entity.pdbx_description
1 polymer ?
#
loop_
_entity_poly.entity_id
_entity_poly.type
_entity_poly.pdbx_seq_one_letter_code
_entity_poly.pdbx_strand_id
1 'polypeptide(L)'
;MQSNNGAMRDPTIYRCKPEEHVRTGMKYKVYPTYDFTCPIVDSIEGVTHALRTTEYHDRDDQYYFICDALGLRKPYIWSYARLNMTNTVMSKRKLTWFVDEGLVEGWDDPRFPTVRGVMRRGMTVEGLRQFIVAQGGSRSVVMMEWDKIWYTALESTNLVPVFISTPVVVEEVEVPLHPKNGDVGKKNIWRSAKLLVEQVDALEMKPGDTVTFVNWGNIKIVSINKKGATVSEIHAVLDLANLDFKKTMKVTWIAEADAPRAACIPVMTVDYDHIISKAVIAKEEDWKNYINKDSVQYTKMLGEPALRDVKKGDIIQLQRKGFYICDHDYQAKSEFSGVETPLLLIYIPDGHVKETATSIILLSCALRPPVKLFKPLQTAAAPQAAVNAGADALALYKAIEEQGNTVRTLKGSDPKGEPTKLAVQKLLDLKKQYKEATGQEYKPGQPPAAHVAEQPQAAAVPSDDIMKLYTAIESQGETVRSEKAKDAKSEAAKAAIAKLLELKKEYKEKIGQEYKPGQPPKSTSPAAESPTTVNASALYAEIEAQGDLVRKEKAKDAKSDATKAAIAKLLELKNQYKEKTGSDYKPGQKPASAPPAASQVDASSLYSQIEAQGESVRSEKAKDAKSEASKAAIAKLLELKKQYKDVVGEEYKPGKPPASAPATTPAASAASASDATALYSEIEAQGDLVRKEKAKDTKSDAAKAAIAKLLELKKKYEAATGQAYKPGQPPTPANTAPAATPNDEAALYNEIQAQGDLVRQEKQKNAKSDASKAAIQKLLELKKLYKEKTGQEYKPK
;
A
#
# COMPACT_ATOMS: atom_id res chain seq x y z
N MET A 1 -35.73 21.29 -6.74
CA MET A 1 -35.73 21.92 -5.38
C MET A 1 -36.48 21.19 -4.24
N GLN A 2 -37.55 20.40 -4.47
CA GLN A 2 -38.37 19.80 -3.39
C GLN A 2 -37.90 18.42 -2.88
N SER A 3 -36.83 17.85 -3.43
CA SER A 3 -36.33 16.54 -3.00
C SER A 3 -35.92 16.55 -1.52
N ASN A 4 -36.21 15.46 -0.79
CA ASN A 4 -35.72 15.27 0.58
C ASN A 4 -34.19 15.14 0.63
N ASN A 5 -33.59 14.63 -0.45
CA ASN A 5 -32.15 14.58 -0.63
C ASN A 5 -31.64 15.96 -1.10
N GLY A 6 -30.85 16.63 -0.25
CA GLY A 6 -30.28 17.94 -0.55
C GLY A 6 -29.35 17.95 -1.77
N ALA A 7 -28.65 16.84 -2.05
CA ALA A 7 -27.77 16.73 -3.21
C ALA A 7 -28.52 16.75 -4.56
N MET A 8 -29.81 16.38 -4.55
CA MET A 8 -30.68 16.36 -5.73
C MET A 8 -31.40 17.70 -5.98
N ARG A 9 -31.16 18.71 -5.14
CA ARG A 9 -31.78 20.04 -5.29
C ARG A 9 -30.94 20.90 -6.23
N ASP A 10 -31.16 20.69 -7.52
CA ASP A 10 -30.60 21.49 -8.62
C ASP A 10 -29.08 21.69 -8.46
N PRO A 11 -28.30 20.59 -8.41
CA PRO A 11 -26.89 20.65 -8.05
C PRO A 11 -26.05 21.44 -9.06
N THR A 12 -25.03 22.14 -8.56
CA THR A 12 -24.10 22.88 -9.43
C THR A 12 -23.22 21.93 -10.24
N ILE A 13 -23.30 22.04 -11.57
CA ILE A 13 -22.55 21.19 -12.53
C ILE A 13 -21.21 21.82 -12.92
N TYR A 14 -21.16 23.14 -13.08
CA TYR A 14 -19.97 23.90 -13.47
C TYR A 14 -19.78 25.13 -12.58
N ARG A 15 -18.52 25.54 -12.38
CA ARG A 15 -18.15 26.78 -11.69
C ARG A 15 -17.19 27.60 -12.55
N CYS A 16 -17.42 28.91 -12.58
CA CYS A 16 -16.46 29.84 -13.18
C CYS A 16 -15.27 30.00 -12.24
N LYS A 17 -14.06 29.76 -12.73
CA LYS A 17 -12.82 29.95 -11.99
C LYS A 17 -11.74 30.41 -12.98
N PRO A 18 -11.47 31.73 -13.10
CA PRO A 18 -10.56 32.28 -14.11
C PRO A 18 -9.08 32.16 -13.69
N GLU A 19 -8.71 31.06 -13.05
CA GLU A 19 -7.33 30.74 -12.66
C GLU A 19 -6.71 29.76 -13.65
N GLU A 20 -5.39 29.81 -13.80
CA GLU A 20 -4.65 28.90 -14.65
C GLU A 20 -4.71 27.46 -14.10
N HIS A 21 -4.98 26.49 -14.98
CA HIS A 21 -4.96 25.08 -14.61
C HIS A 21 -3.65 24.41 -15.03
N VAL A 22 -3.03 23.67 -14.12
CA VAL A 22 -1.67 23.08 -14.26
C VAL A 22 -1.47 22.28 -15.55
N ARG A 23 -2.52 21.62 -16.08
CA ARG A 23 -2.43 20.81 -17.31
C ARG A 23 -2.94 21.50 -18.57
N THR A 24 -3.86 22.45 -18.44
CA THR A 24 -4.60 23.04 -19.59
C THR A 24 -4.38 24.54 -19.73
N GLY A 25 -3.50 25.10 -18.90
CA GLY A 25 -3.22 26.53 -18.83
C GLY A 25 -4.52 27.33 -18.68
N MET A 26 -4.63 28.40 -19.47
CA MET A 26 -5.78 29.31 -19.51
C MET A 26 -6.86 28.91 -20.53
N LYS A 27 -6.82 27.68 -21.08
CA LYS A 27 -7.76 27.22 -22.12
C LYS A 27 -9.23 27.26 -21.68
N TYR A 28 -9.48 26.94 -20.41
CA TYR A 28 -10.83 26.87 -19.84
C TYR A 28 -10.97 27.89 -18.70
N LYS A 29 -12.12 28.57 -18.64
CA LYS A 29 -12.48 29.51 -17.55
C LYS A 29 -13.59 28.95 -16.65
N VAL A 30 -14.17 27.82 -17.05
CA VAL A 30 -15.31 27.17 -16.40
C VAL A 30 -14.96 25.71 -16.21
N TYR A 31 -15.04 25.23 -14.97
CA TYR A 31 -14.59 23.90 -14.58
C TYR A 31 -15.75 23.10 -13.99
N PRO A 32 -15.86 21.81 -14.35
CA PRO A 32 -16.93 20.96 -13.85
C PRO A 32 -16.71 20.65 -12.36
N THR A 33 -17.81 20.42 -11.64
CA THR A 33 -17.77 19.98 -10.23
C THR A 33 -17.47 18.49 -10.14
N TYR A 34 -16.96 18.06 -8.98
CA TYR A 34 -16.68 16.64 -8.68
C TYR A 34 -17.88 15.75 -9.01
N ASP A 35 -19.07 16.14 -8.55
CA ASP A 35 -20.30 15.37 -8.71
C ASP A 35 -20.72 15.20 -10.18
N PHE A 36 -20.36 16.15 -11.06
CA PHE A 36 -20.60 16.02 -12.49
C PHE A 36 -19.52 15.22 -13.22
N THR A 37 -18.25 15.39 -12.82
CA THR A 37 -17.13 14.71 -13.48
C THR A 37 -17.09 13.21 -13.23
N CYS A 38 -17.32 12.78 -11.98
CA CYS A 38 -17.09 11.38 -11.61
C CYS A 38 -17.95 10.38 -12.39
N PRO A 39 -19.29 10.57 -12.53
CA PRO A 39 -20.12 9.64 -13.32
C PRO A 39 -19.66 9.52 -14.77
N ILE A 40 -19.25 10.65 -15.37
CA ILE A 40 -18.81 10.69 -16.77
C ILE A 40 -17.48 9.95 -16.94
N VAL A 41 -16.49 10.27 -16.10
CA VAL A 41 -15.15 9.67 -16.15
C VAL A 41 -15.24 8.17 -15.86
N ASP A 42 -15.93 7.76 -14.80
CA ASP A 42 -16.07 6.34 -14.44
C ASP A 42 -16.76 5.54 -15.55
N SER A 43 -17.76 6.14 -16.20
CA SER A 43 -18.47 5.49 -17.31
C SER A 43 -17.55 5.32 -18.53
N ILE A 44 -16.88 6.39 -18.96
CA ILE A 44 -15.99 6.44 -20.13
C ILE A 44 -14.76 5.55 -19.95
N GLU A 45 -14.15 5.54 -18.76
CA GLU A 45 -12.95 4.73 -18.47
C GLU A 45 -13.26 3.24 -18.26
N GLY A 46 -14.54 2.84 -18.31
CA GLY A 46 -14.92 1.43 -18.18
C GLY A 46 -14.94 0.92 -16.72
N VAL A 47 -14.98 1.81 -15.72
CA VAL A 47 -15.03 1.43 -14.30
C VAL A 47 -16.25 0.56 -14.02
N THR A 48 -16.04 -0.63 -13.46
CA THR A 48 -17.13 -1.56 -13.10
C THR A 48 -17.68 -1.29 -11.70
N HIS A 49 -16.77 -1.08 -10.74
CA HIS A 49 -17.08 -0.82 -9.33
C HIS A 49 -16.38 0.47 -8.88
N ALA A 50 -17.16 1.51 -8.62
CA ALA A 50 -16.68 2.77 -8.06
C ALA A 50 -16.64 2.64 -6.52
N LEU A 51 -15.45 2.42 -5.97
CA LEU A 51 -15.24 2.33 -4.52
C LEU A 51 -15.06 3.72 -3.92
N ARG A 52 -15.90 4.11 -2.96
CA ARG A 52 -15.83 5.44 -2.32
C ARG A 52 -16.14 5.42 -0.83
N THR A 53 -15.84 6.50 -0.11
CA THR A 53 -16.16 6.57 1.32
C THR A 53 -17.65 6.81 1.56
N THR A 54 -18.16 6.37 2.70
CA THR A 54 -19.57 6.56 3.12
C THR A 54 -20.01 8.01 3.22
N GLU A 55 -19.07 8.96 3.32
CA GLU A 55 -19.34 10.41 3.37
C GLU A 55 -20.04 10.92 2.10
N TYR A 56 -19.93 10.21 0.99
CA TYR A 56 -20.56 10.61 -0.26
C TYR A 56 -21.98 10.06 -0.43
N HIS A 57 -22.46 9.17 0.44
CA HIS A 57 -23.67 8.36 0.22
C HIS A 57 -24.87 9.14 -0.32
N ASP A 58 -25.18 10.31 0.23
CA ASP A 58 -26.28 11.17 -0.22
C ASP A 58 -26.16 11.61 -1.70
N ARG A 59 -24.97 11.55 -2.29
CA ARG A 59 -24.66 11.87 -3.70
C ARG A 59 -24.78 10.66 -4.64
N ASP A 60 -25.11 9.46 -4.14
CA ASP A 60 -25.32 8.27 -4.98
C ASP A 60 -26.47 8.51 -5.98
N ASP A 61 -27.60 9.04 -5.51
CA ASP A 61 -28.75 9.35 -6.37
C ASP A 61 -28.38 10.34 -7.48
N GLN A 62 -27.59 11.34 -7.13
CA GLN A 62 -27.12 12.36 -8.06
C GLN A 62 -26.21 11.76 -9.13
N TYR A 63 -25.33 10.83 -8.74
CA TYR A 63 -24.43 10.14 -9.66
C TYR A 63 -25.23 9.35 -10.71
N TYR A 64 -26.19 8.53 -10.28
CA TYR A 64 -26.99 7.72 -11.21
C TYR A 64 -27.92 8.58 -12.07
N PHE A 65 -28.46 9.67 -11.53
CA PHE A 65 -29.23 10.63 -12.30
C PHE A 65 -28.43 11.21 -13.48
N ILE A 66 -27.17 11.58 -13.26
CA ILE A 66 -26.30 12.09 -14.32
C ILE A 66 -26.02 11.01 -15.37
N CYS A 67 -25.80 9.77 -14.94
CA CYS A 67 -25.65 8.65 -15.88
C CYS A 67 -26.89 8.45 -16.74
N ASP A 68 -28.08 8.50 -16.14
CA ASP A 68 -29.36 8.37 -16.86
C ASP A 68 -29.58 9.52 -17.85
N ALA A 69 -29.37 10.75 -17.40
CA ALA A 69 -29.60 11.94 -18.22
C ALA A 69 -28.68 11.99 -19.45
N LEU A 70 -27.46 11.47 -19.33
CA LEU A 70 -26.48 11.45 -20.42
C LEU A 70 -26.47 10.13 -21.21
N GLY A 71 -27.33 9.17 -20.88
CA GLY A 71 -27.35 7.86 -21.53
C GLY A 71 -26.06 7.05 -21.33
N LEU A 72 -25.39 7.25 -20.19
CA LEU A 72 -24.12 6.63 -19.86
C LEU A 72 -24.31 5.26 -19.21
N ARG A 73 -23.32 4.38 -19.37
CA ARG A 73 -23.22 3.15 -18.59
C ARG A 73 -23.15 3.51 -17.11
N LYS A 74 -23.80 2.73 -16.24
CA LYS A 74 -23.85 2.93 -14.78
C LYS A 74 -22.89 2.00 -14.05
N PRO A 75 -21.73 2.49 -13.58
CA PRO A 75 -20.88 1.75 -12.66
C PRO A 75 -21.59 1.44 -11.34
N TYR A 76 -21.26 0.32 -10.70
CA TYR A 76 -21.76 0.00 -9.37
C TYR A 76 -21.00 0.78 -8.31
N ILE A 77 -21.69 1.52 -7.44
CA ILE A 77 -21.04 2.22 -6.34
C ILE A 77 -21.04 1.36 -5.08
N TRP A 78 -19.86 1.10 -4.52
CA TRP A 78 -19.71 0.45 -3.22
C TRP A 78 -19.03 1.38 -2.22
N SER A 79 -19.65 1.56 -1.06
CA SER A 79 -19.16 2.46 -0.02
C SER A 79 -18.39 1.73 1.07
N TYR A 80 -17.33 2.36 1.59
CA TYR A 80 -16.55 1.85 2.72
C TYR A 80 -16.27 2.95 3.75
N ALA A 81 -16.03 2.54 5.00
CA ALA A 81 -15.71 3.49 6.07
C ALA A 81 -14.28 4.02 5.89
N ARG A 82 -14.07 5.31 6.16
CA ARG A 82 -12.74 5.92 6.14
C ARG A 82 -11.90 5.41 7.30
N LEU A 83 -10.61 5.16 7.06
CA LEU A 83 -9.62 4.92 8.11
C LEU A 83 -9.43 6.19 8.94
N ASN A 84 -9.59 6.09 10.26
CA ASN A 84 -9.26 7.15 11.21
C ASN A 84 -8.20 6.63 12.18
N MET A 85 -7.18 7.45 12.42
CA MET A 85 -6.09 7.16 13.35
C MET A 85 -6.26 7.99 14.62
N THR A 86 -5.92 7.40 15.77
CA THR A 86 -5.90 8.10 17.06
C THR A 86 -4.59 8.90 17.20
N ASN A 87 -4.57 9.87 18.13
CA ASN A 87 -3.37 10.65 18.48
C ASN A 87 -2.75 11.43 17.29
N THR A 88 -3.53 11.69 16.25
CA THR A 88 -3.10 12.44 15.06
C THR A 88 -4.29 13.15 14.40
N VAL A 89 -4.00 13.98 13.40
CA VAL A 89 -5.00 14.63 12.55
C VAL A 89 -4.82 14.23 11.09
N MET A 90 -5.92 13.90 10.40
CA MET A 90 -5.88 13.46 8.99
C MET A 90 -6.42 14.48 7.99
N SER A 91 -6.88 15.64 8.48
CA SER A 91 -7.37 16.71 7.61
C SER A 91 -6.21 17.44 6.97
N LYS A 92 -6.19 17.53 5.63
CA LYS A 92 -5.17 18.27 4.88
C LYS A 92 -5.01 19.70 5.40
N ARG A 93 -6.11 20.40 5.72
CA ARG A 93 -6.05 21.76 6.27
C ARG A 93 -5.31 21.83 7.61
N LYS A 94 -5.54 20.84 8.49
CA LYS A 94 -4.86 20.77 9.79
C LYS A 94 -3.37 20.42 9.64
N LEU A 95 -3.05 19.50 8.72
CA LEU A 95 -1.66 19.14 8.43
C LEU A 95 -0.89 20.29 7.77
N THR A 96 -1.50 21.02 6.84
CA THR A 96 -0.91 22.23 6.25
C THR A 96 -0.58 23.26 7.33
N TRP A 97 -1.49 23.49 8.28
CA TRP A 97 -1.23 24.38 9.41
C TRP A 97 0.01 23.97 10.23
N PHE A 98 0.19 22.67 10.51
CA PHE A 98 1.39 22.20 11.22
C PHE A 98 2.70 22.51 10.47
N VAL A 99 2.67 22.41 9.14
CA VAL A 99 3.82 22.74 8.28
C VAL A 99 4.05 24.25 8.25
N ASP A 100 2.99 25.04 8.07
CA ASP A 100 3.06 26.50 7.98
C ASP A 100 3.56 27.14 9.30
N GLU A 101 3.19 26.57 10.45
CA GLU A 101 3.65 27.03 11.77
C GLU A 101 5.04 26.51 12.15
N GLY A 102 5.68 25.68 11.31
CA GLY A 102 7.01 25.12 11.59
C GLY A 102 7.07 24.18 12.79
N LEU A 103 5.95 23.58 13.20
CA LEU A 103 5.90 22.57 14.27
C LEU A 103 6.43 21.20 13.81
N VAL A 104 6.53 21.03 12.49
CA VAL A 104 7.11 19.86 11.82
C VAL A 104 8.12 20.28 10.76
N GLU A 105 9.00 19.35 10.38
CA GLU A 105 10.02 19.60 9.34
C GLU A 105 9.39 19.77 7.94
N GLY A 106 8.26 19.10 7.70
CA GLY A 106 7.59 19.10 6.40
C GLY A 106 6.54 18.01 6.26
N TRP A 107 6.15 17.72 5.03
CA TRP A 107 5.13 16.70 4.71
C TRP A 107 5.63 15.26 4.86
N ASP A 108 6.94 15.07 4.89
CA ASP A 108 7.65 13.82 5.10
C ASP A 108 8.15 13.64 6.55
N ASP A 109 7.70 14.49 7.49
CA ASP A 109 8.02 14.35 8.90
C ASP A 109 7.54 12.98 9.44
N PRO A 110 8.38 12.21 10.16
CA PRO A 110 8.03 10.90 10.70
C PRO A 110 6.82 10.87 11.64
N ARG A 111 6.44 12.01 12.22
CA ARG A 111 5.25 12.14 13.08
C ARG A 111 3.95 12.26 12.29
N PHE A 112 4.04 12.60 11.00
CA PHE A 112 2.86 12.80 10.15
C PHE A 112 2.26 11.47 9.67
N PRO A 113 0.92 11.37 9.58
CA PRO A 113 0.24 10.19 9.05
C PRO A 113 0.27 10.16 7.51
N THR A 114 1.26 10.78 6.88
CA THR A 114 1.48 10.74 5.44
C THR A 114 2.24 9.48 5.08
N VAL A 115 2.02 8.94 3.87
CA VAL A 115 2.77 7.75 3.40
C VAL A 115 4.29 8.01 3.48
N ARG A 116 4.73 9.22 3.12
CA ARG A 116 6.15 9.61 3.18
C ARG A 116 6.67 9.65 4.63
N GLY A 117 5.91 10.24 5.55
CA GLY A 117 6.29 10.31 6.96
C GLY A 117 6.38 8.93 7.61
N VAL A 118 5.36 8.09 7.41
CA VAL A 118 5.34 6.73 7.97
C VAL A 118 6.43 5.86 7.37
N MET A 119 6.73 6.00 6.07
CA MET A 119 7.88 5.31 5.45
C MET A 119 9.22 5.80 5.98
N ARG A 120 9.41 7.12 6.13
CA ARG A 120 10.63 7.69 6.73
C ARG A 120 10.82 7.26 8.18
N ARG A 121 9.71 7.05 8.93
CA ARG A 121 9.74 6.49 10.29
C ARG A 121 10.18 5.02 10.35
N GLY A 122 10.19 4.32 9.23
CA GLY A 122 10.62 2.92 9.14
C GLY A 122 9.53 1.95 8.68
N MET A 123 8.33 2.43 8.35
CA MET A 123 7.28 1.55 7.80
C MET A 123 7.63 1.08 6.40
N THR A 124 7.72 -0.23 6.20
CA THR A 124 7.91 -0.79 4.85
C THR A 124 6.61 -0.74 4.04
N VAL A 125 6.74 -0.73 2.71
CA VAL A 125 5.57 -0.78 1.80
C VAL A 125 4.78 -2.07 2.03
N GLU A 126 5.48 -3.18 2.26
CA GLU A 126 4.85 -4.45 2.60
C GLU A 126 4.15 -4.34 3.96
N GLY A 127 4.83 -3.76 4.97
CA GLY A 127 4.26 -3.33 6.24
C GLY A 127 2.91 -2.62 6.12
N LEU A 128 2.88 -1.60 5.29
CA LEU A 128 1.68 -0.81 5.07
C LEU A 128 0.58 -1.61 4.35
N ARG A 129 0.94 -2.46 3.37
CA ARG A 129 -0.01 -3.30 2.66
C ARG A 129 -0.66 -4.32 3.58
N GLN A 130 0.13 -5.11 4.33
CA GLN A 130 -0.50 -6.09 5.21
C GLN A 130 -1.21 -5.40 6.39
N PHE A 131 -0.82 -4.19 6.81
CA PHE A 131 -1.65 -3.38 7.72
C PHE A 131 -3.03 -3.07 7.11
N ILE A 132 -3.08 -2.62 5.85
CA ILE A 132 -4.36 -2.34 5.16
C ILE A 132 -5.19 -3.61 5.00
N VAL A 133 -4.56 -4.74 4.65
CA VAL A 133 -5.23 -6.05 4.51
C VAL A 133 -5.74 -6.57 5.87
N ALA A 134 -4.92 -6.45 6.92
CA ALA A 134 -5.23 -6.86 8.28
C ALA A 134 -6.38 -6.04 8.88
N GLN A 135 -6.29 -4.72 8.71
CA GLN A 135 -7.35 -3.80 9.09
C GLN A 135 -8.66 -4.23 8.42
N GLY A 136 -8.61 -4.60 7.13
CA GLY A 136 -9.72 -5.17 6.39
C GLY A 136 -11.06 -4.50 6.71
N GLY A 137 -12.12 -5.30 6.79
CA GLY A 137 -13.37 -4.93 7.47
C GLY A 137 -13.49 -5.57 8.87
N SER A 138 -12.37 -5.91 9.53
CA SER A 138 -12.35 -6.75 10.75
C SER A 138 -11.39 -6.21 11.83
N ARG A 139 -11.53 -6.71 13.07
CA ARG A 139 -10.92 -6.15 14.30
C ARG A 139 -9.57 -6.76 14.71
N SER A 140 -8.80 -7.35 13.80
CA SER A 140 -7.57 -8.09 14.17
C SER A 140 -6.31 -7.23 14.01
N VAL A 141 -5.59 -7.03 15.11
CA VAL A 141 -4.26 -6.39 15.12
C VAL A 141 -3.24 -7.38 14.58
N VAL A 142 -2.53 -7.02 13.50
CA VAL A 142 -1.44 -7.81 12.93
C VAL A 142 -0.11 -7.21 13.36
N MET A 143 0.69 -8.02 14.05
CA MET A 143 2.10 -7.77 14.35
C MET A 143 2.93 -8.20 13.14
N MET A 144 3.83 -7.32 12.67
CA MET A 144 4.78 -7.68 11.62
C MET A 144 6.18 -7.83 12.16
N GLU A 145 6.90 -8.81 11.62
CA GLU A 145 8.33 -8.98 11.85
C GLU A 145 9.13 -8.18 10.82
N TRP A 146 10.13 -7.44 11.29
CA TRP A 146 11.11 -6.74 10.46
C TRP A 146 12.29 -7.67 10.15
N ASP A 147 12.80 -7.65 8.92
CA ASP A 147 14.05 -8.35 8.55
C ASP A 147 15.26 -7.72 9.26
N LYS A 148 16.15 -8.58 9.78
CA LYS A 148 16.90 -8.36 11.03
C LYS A 148 18.41 -8.23 10.78
N ILE A 149 19.00 -7.05 11.02
CA ILE A 149 20.46 -6.84 10.97
C ILE A 149 20.94 -6.22 12.30
N TRP A 150 21.89 -6.84 13.01
CA TRP A 150 22.23 -6.43 14.39
C TRP A 150 23.48 -5.58 14.52
N TYR A 151 23.34 -4.41 15.14
CA TYR A 151 24.41 -3.49 15.48
C TYR A 151 24.41 -3.10 16.97
N THR A 152 25.48 -2.48 17.44
CA THR A 152 25.65 -2.02 18.82
C THR A 152 25.97 -0.53 18.86
N ALA A 153 25.20 0.21 19.65
CA ALA A 153 25.48 1.60 20.02
C ALA A 153 25.13 1.81 21.49
N LEU A 154 25.93 2.59 22.21
CA LEU A 154 25.80 2.86 23.64
C LEU A 154 25.49 4.35 23.88
N GLU A 155 24.69 4.70 24.88
CA GLU A 155 24.39 6.10 25.17
C GLU A 155 25.63 6.87 25.66
N SER A 156 25.98 7.99 25.01
CA SER A 156 27.24 8.68 25.26
C SER A 156 27.34 9.37 26.62
N THR A 157 26.20 9.62 27.28
CA THR A 157 26.14 10.43 28.51
C THR A 157 26.67 9.68 29.74
N ASN A 158 26.61 8.34 29.75
CA ASN A 158 26.91 7.53 30.93
C ASN A 158 27.65 6.23 30.55
N LEU A 159 28.82 6.35 29.94
CA LEU A 159 29.67 5.20 29.58
C LEU A 159 30.65 4.89 30.70
N VAL A 160 30.77 3.61 31.05
CA VAL A 160 31.70 3.10 32.06
C VAL A 160 32.81 2.32 31.36
N PRO A 161 34.09 2.68 31.55
CA PRO A 161 35.20 1.91 31.02
C PRO A 161 35.40 0.61 31.81
N VAL A 162 35.59 -0.49 31.09
CA VAL A 162 36.01 -1.79 31.60
C VAL A 162 37.43 -2.09 31.11
N PHE A 163 38.35 -2.27 32.05
CA PHE A 163 39.74 -2.60 31.78
C PHE A 163 39.99 -4.09 31.96
N ILE A 164 40.41 -4.74 30.89
CA ILE A 164 40.80 -6.15 30.91
C ILE A 164 42.27 -6.24 31.31
N SER A 165 42.54 -6.92 32.42
CA SER A 165 43.90 -7.07 32.97
C SER A 165 44.72 -8.15 32.27
N THR A 166 44.07 -9.08 31.57
CA THR A 166 44.77 -10.05 30.70
C THR A 166 45.29 -9.36 29.44
N PRO A 167 46.46 -9.75 28.90
CA PRO A 167 46.97 -9.19 27.66
C PRO A 167 46.01 -9.50 26.50
N VAL A 168 45.36 -8.46 25.96
CA VAL A 168 44.48 -8.54 24.79
C VAL A 168 45.17 -7.83 23.63
N VAL A 169 45.33 -8.54 22.51
CA VAL A 169 45.78 -7.93 21.25
C VAL A 169 44.58 -7.24 20.62
N VAL A 170 44.77 -6.01 20.13
CA VAL A 170 43.73 -5.31 19.38
C VAL A 170 43.51 -6.04 18.06
N GLU A 171 42.35 -6.67 17.90
CA GLU A 171 42.01 -7.49 16.74
C GLU A 171 40.63 -7.13 16.17
N GLU A 172 40.49 -7.29 14.86
CA GLU A 172 39.23 -7.18 14.12
C GLU A 172 38.69 -8.60 13.88
N VAL A 173 37.50 -8.89 14.38
CA VAL A 173 36.90 -10.24 14.35
C VAL A 173 35.55 -10.21 13.65
N GLU A 174 35.37 -11.13 12.71
CA GLU A 174 34.16 -11.27 11.92
C GLU A 174 33.09 -12.06 12.71
N VAL A 175 31.88 -11.49 12.81
CA VAL A 175 30.76 -12.02 13.59
C VAL A 175 29.48 -11.98 12.75
N PRO A 176 28.60 -12.99 12.83
CA PRO A 176 27.34 -12.98 12.09
C PRO A 176 26.43 -11.80 12.48
N LEU A 177 25.80 -11.17 11.49
CA LEU A 177 24.82 -10.09 11.70
C LEU A 177 23.52 -10.57 12.34
N HIS A 178 23.22 -11.87 12.22
CA HIS A 178 22.06 -12.49 12.85
C HIS A 178 22.42 -13.90 13.39
N PRO A 179 22.17 -14.24 14.67
CA PRO A 179 22.65 -15.50 15.25
C PRO A 179 22.04 -16.77 14.66
N LYS A 180 20.83 -16.66 14.09
CA LYS A 180 20.09 -17.80 13.53
C LYS A 180 20.05 -17.80 12.00
N ASN A 181 20.44 -16.71 11.35
CA ASN A 181 20.29 -16.55 9.91
C ASN A 181 21.62 -16.09 9.31
N GLY A 182 22.42 -17.03 8.82
CA GLY A 182 23.73 -16.75 8.24
C GLY A 182 23.67 -16.00 6.91
N ASP A 183 22.52 -16.02 6.23
CA ASP A 183 22.35 -15.42 4.89
C ASP A 183 22.33 -13.88 4.93
N VAL A 184 22.10 -13.28 6.10
CA VAL A 184 22.09 -11.82 6.33
C VAL A 184 23.49 -11.21 6.23
N GLY A 185 24.53 -12.05 6.33
CA GLY A 185 25.93 -11.65 6.26
C GLY A 185 26.59 -11.51 7.63
N LYS A 186 27.75 -10.87 7.63
CA LYS A 186 28.63 -10.74 8.79
C LYS A 186 29.12 -9.30 8.93
N LYS A 187 29.53 -8.94 10.13
CA LYS A 187 30.16 -7.66 10.46
C LYS A 187 31.45 -7.87 11.21
N ASN A 188 32.30 -6.85 11.18
CA ASN A 188 33.53 -6.83 11.94
C ASN A 188 33.33 -6.11 13.27
N ILE A 189 33.72 -6.77 14.36
CA ILE A 189 33.78 -6.16 15.68
C ILE A 189 35.24 -6.02 16.11
N TRP A 190 35.53 -5.00 16.90
CA TRP A 190 36.86 -4.77 17.45
C TRP A 190 36.93 -5.26 18.89
N ARG A 191 38.03 -5.90 19.25
CA ARG A 191 38.34 -6.29 20.63
C ARG A 191 39.57 -5.53 21.10
N SER A 192 39.55 -5.03 22.33
CA SER A 192 40.67 -4.31 22.93
C SER A 192 40.71 -4.52 24.43
N ALA A 193 41.77 -4.07 25.10
CA ALA A 193 41.87 -4.13 26.56
C ALA A 193 40.93 -3.12 27.28
N LYS A 194 40.40 -2.12 26.56
CA LYS A 194 39.55 -1.05 27.10
C LYS A 194 38.19 -1.08 26.42
N LEU A 195 37.16 -1.47 27.17
CA LEU A 195 35.79 -1.57 26.67
C LEU A 195 34.91 -0.50 27.29
N LEU A 196 33.83 -0.17 26.61
CA LEU A 196 32.79 0.72 27.10
C LEU A 196 31.50 -0.07 27.26
N VAL A 197 30.84 0.10 28.41
CA VAL A 197 29.53 -0.44 28.72
C VAL A 197 28.63 0.67 29.28
N GLU A 198 27.31 0.46 29.24
CA GLU A 198 26.36 1.42 29.79
C GLU A 198 26.35 1.40 31.32
N GLN A 199 26.15 2.56 31.93
CA GLN A 199 26.07 2.72 33.37
C GLN A 199 24.98 1.85 34.03
N VAL A 200 23.86 1.63 33.35
CA VAL A 200 22.75 0.80 33.85
C VAL A 200 23.21 -0.63 34.02
N ASP A 201 23.86 -1.20 33.01
CA ASP A 201 24.43 -2.56 33.08
C ASP A 201 25.55 -2.62 34.13
N ALA A 202 26.44 -1.62 34.16
CA ALA A 202 27.56 -1.56 35.11
C ALA A 202 27.11 -1.53 36.58
N LEU A 203 25.95 -0.95 36.88
CA LEU A 203 25.40 -0.89 38.24
C LEU A 203 24.89 -2.25 38.74
N GLU A 204 24.41 -3.10 37.84
CA GLU A 204 23.90 -4.43 38.17
C GLU A 204 25.04 -5.45 38.37
N MET A 205 26.24 -5.16 37.84
CA MET A 205 27.43 -6.00 38.00
C MET A 205 27.96 -5.98 39.44
N LYS A 206 28.46 -7.12 39.91
CA LYS A 206 29.13 -7.25 41.21
C LYS A 206 30.54 -7.85 41.07
N PRO A 207 31.48 -7.52 41.98
CA PRO A 207 32.77 -8.18 42.01
C PRO A 207 32.61 -9.69 42.21
N GLY A 208 33.26 -10.48 41.36
CA GLY A 208 33.15 -11.95 41.32
C GLY A 208 32.16 -12.48 40.28
N ASP A 209 31.29 -11.64 39.72
CA ASP A 209 30.31 -12.05 38.70
C ASP A 209 30.99 -12.44 37.38
N THR A 210 30.39 -13.40 36.69
CA THR A 210 30.74 -13.75 35.30
C THR A 210 29.68 -13.16 34.37
N VAL A 211 30.08 -12.21 33.54
CA VAL A 211 29.19 -11.47 32.64
C VAL A 211 29.53 -11.86 31.20
N THR A 212 28.50 -12.13 30.40
CA THR A 212 28.65 -12.46 28.98
C THR A 212 28.63 -11.19 28.14
N PHE A 213 29.77 -10.88 27.53
CA PHE A 213 29.91 -9.81 26.55
C PHE A 213 29.46 -10.35 25.20
N VAL A 214 28.38 -9.80 24.65
CA VAL A 214 27.75 -10.34 23.44
C VAL A 214 28.75 -10.40 22.29
N ASN A 215 28.81 -11.54 21.59
CA ASN A 215 29.75 -11.82 20.49
C ASN A 215 31.25 -11.87 20.86
N TRP A 216 31.60 -11.90 22.16
CA TRP A 216 32.96 -12.16 22.62
C TRP A 216 33.06 -13.37 23.53
N GLY A 217 32.31 -13.39 24.63
CA GLY A 217 32.37 -14.48 25.60
C GLY A 217 32.21 -14.01 27.05
N ASN A 218 32.56 -14.90 27.97
CA ASN A 218 32.45 -14.63 29.41
C ASN A 218 33.67 -13.86 29.92
N ILE A 219 33.40 -12.82 30.70
CA ILE A 219 34.40 -11.97 31.35
C ILE A 219 34.06 -11.93 32.83
N LYS A 220 35.04 -12.23 33.68
CA LYS A 220 34.90 -12.22 35.13
C LYS A 220 35.25 -10.85 35.70
N ILE A 221 34.34 -10.27 36.46
CA ILE A 221 34.54 -8.97 37.10
C ILE A 221 35.40 -9.15 38.36
N VAL A 222 36.52 -8.45 38.45
CA VAL A 222 37.46 -8.55 39.59
C VAL A 222 37.20 -7.43 40.60
N SER A 223 37.09 -6.19 40.13
CA SER A 223 36.79 -5.05 41.00
C SER A 223 35.96 -4.00 40.27
N ILE A 224 35.20 -3.24 41.03
CA ILE A 224 34.32 -2.16 40.55
C ILE A 224 34.60 -0.94 41.41
N ASN A 225 35.12 0.13 40.80
CA ASN A 225 35.34 1.40 41.47
C ASN A 225 34.12 2.29 41.27
N LYS A 226 33.56 2.77 42.39
CA LYS A 226 32.36 3.63 42.40
C LYS A 226 32.72 5.02 42.89
N LYS A 227 32.21 6.05 42.21
CA LYS A 227 32.20 7.43 42.68
C LYS A 227 30.77 7.79 43.07
N GLY A 228 30.47 7.71 44.37
CA GLY A 228 29.11 7.89 44.89
C GLY A 228 28.15 6.80 44.38
N ALA A 229 27.04 7.22 43.76
CA ALA A 229 26.03 6.33 43.19
C ALA A 229 26.35 5.84 41.76
N THR A 230 27.44 6.32 41.15
CA THR A 230 27.84 5.99 39.77
C THR A 230 29.11 5.13 39.75
N VAL A 231 29.17 4.17 38.84
CA VAL A 231 30.37 3.33 38.63
C VAL A 231 31.34 4.11 37.75
N SER A 232 32.58 4.30 38.20
CA SER A 232 33.58 5.05 37.43
C SER A 232 34.43 4.17 36.52
N GLU A 233 34.76 2.95 36.96
CA GLU A 233 35.57 2.00 36.20
C GLU A 233 35.39 0.59 36.74
N ILE A 234 35.62 -0.40 35.88
CA ILE A 234 35.53 -1.82 36.21
C ILE A 234 36.83 -2.50 35.76
N HIS A 235 37.43 -3.33 36.62
CA HIS A 235 38.53 -4.20 36.24
C HIS A 235 38.05 -5.63 36.10
N ALA A 236 38.40 -6.27 34.98
CA ALA A 236 37.91 -7.59 34.64
C ALA A 236 39.02 -8.47 34.04
N VAL A 237 38.77 -9.78 34.01
CA VAL A 237 39.66 -10.81 33.47
C VAL A 237 38.88 -11.68 32.50
N LEU A 238 39.48 -12.02 31.35
CA LEU A 238 38.85 -12.90 30.36
C LEU A 238 38.71 -14.32 30.91
N ASP A 239 37.51 -14.90 30.80
CA ASP A 239 37.21 -16.29 31.15
C ASP A 239 36.58 -17.01 29.95
N LEU A 240 37.33 -17.05 28.84
CA LEU A 240 36.85 -17.62 27.57
C LEU A 240 36.68 -19.15 27.60
N ALA A 241 37.28 -19.83 28.59
CA ALA A 241 37.11 -21.27 28.79
C ALA A 241 35.71 -21.61 29.32
N ASN A 242 35.06 -20.65 29.99
CA ASN A 242 33.72 -20.81 30.54
C ASN A 242 32.66 -20.55 29.46
N LEU A 243 32.05 -21.63 28.98
CA LEU A 243 31.01 -21.60 27.93
C LEU A 243 29.58 -21.58 28.50
N ASP A 244 29.39 -21.34 29.81
CA ASP A 244 28.05 -21.19 30.38
C ASP A 244 27.51 -19.78 30.12
N PHE A 245 26.67 -19.66 29.09
CA PHE A 245 26.02 -18.40 28.69
C PHE A 245 24.56 -18.29 29.13
N LYS A 246 24.05 -19.28 29.88
CA LYS A 246 22.61 -19.37 30.22
C LYS A 246 22.27 -18.70 31.53
N LYS A 247 23.19 -18.70 32.48
CA LYS A 247 22.99 -18.16 33.84
C LYS A 247 23.66 -16.79 34.06
N THR A 248 24.30 -16.27 33.03
CA THR A 248 25.11 -15.05 33.07
C THR A 248 24.36 -13.86 32.49
N MET A 249 24.59 -12.69 33.07
CA MET A 249 24.08 -11.42 32.54
C MET A 249 24.70 -11.14 31.17
N LYS A 250 23.90 -10.72 30.19
CA LYS A 250 24.38 -10.39 28.85
C LYS A 250 24.43 -8.89 28.67
N VAL A 251 25.59 -8.38 28.27
CA VAL A 251 25.82 -6.94 28.11
C VAL A 251 26.32 -6.59 26.71
N THR A 252 25.88 -5.43 26.25
CA THR A 252 26.32 -4.79 25.01
C THR A 252 27.52 -3.91 25.31
N TRP A 253 28.52 -3.94 24.45
CA TRP A 253 29.81 -3.30 24.68
C TRP A 253 30.39 -2.79 23.36
N ILE A 254 31.30 -1.83 23.46
CA ILE A 254 32.09 -1.31 22.34
C ILE A 254 33.55 -1.24 22.77
N ALA A 255 34.47 -1.70 21.92
CA ALA A 255 35.89 -1.51 22.16
C ALA A 255 36.32 -0.07 21.90
N GLU A 256 37.11 0.48 22.80
CA GLU A 256 37.88 1.69 22.56
C GLU A 256 39.31 1.27 22.17
N ALA A 257 39.75 1.69 20.99
CA ALA A 257 41.08 1.38 20.48
C ALA A 257 41.62 2.55 19.67
N ASP A 258 42.93 2.80 19.77
CA ASP A 258 43.62 3.91 19.10
C ASP A 258 43.83 3.69 17.59
N ALA A 259 43.24 2.65 17.00
CA ALA A 259 43.31 2.39 15.57
C ALA A 259 42.24 3.23 14.83
N PRO A 260 42.60 3.98 13.75
CA PRO A 260 41.65 4.82 13.02
C PRO A 260 40.41 4.08 12.50
N ARG A 261 40.56 2.80 12.13
CA ARG A 261 39.48 1.94 11.63
C ARG A 261 38.60 1.36 12.77
N ALA A 262 39.12 1.37 14.00
CA ALA A 262 38.41 0.98 15.22
C ALA A 262 37.72 2.17 15.91
N ALA A 263 37.90 3.39 15.39
CA ALA A 263 37.33 4.59 15.97
C ALA A 263 35.81 4.53 15.96
N CYS A 264 35.23 4.68 17.15
CA CYS A 264 33.80 4.75 17.37
C CYS A 264 33.18 5.90 16.58
N ILE A 265 31.91 5.72 16.23
CA ILE A 265 31.18 6.67 15.38
C ILE A 265 30.20 7.47 16.26
N PRO A 266 30.07 8.79 16.08
CA PRO A 266 28.98 9.53 16.69
C PRO A 266 27.65 9.12 16.05
N VAL A 267 26.71 8.68 16.87
CA VAL A 267 25.36 8.27 16.47
C VAL A 267 24.35 9.16 17.18
N MET A 268 23.32 9.59 16.48
CA MET A 268 22.16 10.30 17.02
C MET A 268 20.93 9.43 16.79
N THR A 269 20.26 9.03 17.85
CA THR A 269 18.96 8.36 17.73
C THR A 269 17.84 9.34 17.98
N VAL A 270 16.74 9.19 17.25
CA VAL A 270 15.54 10.02 17.35
C VAL A 270 14.35 9.16 17.71
N ASP A 271 13.73 9.46 18.84
CA ASP A 271 12.49 8.85 19.29
C ASP A 271 11.34 9.84 19.02
N TYR A 272 10.36 9.41 18.23
CA TYR A 272 9.15 10.18 17.94
C TYR A 272 7.97 9.69 18.77
N ASP A 273 7.35 10.62 19.49
CA ASP A 273 6.07 10.41 20.17
C ASP A 273 4.90 10.95 19.32
N HIS A 274 3.68 10.73 19.78
CA HIS A 274 2.48 11.22 19.15
C HIS A 274 2.46 12.76 19.08
N ILE A 275 2.06 13.30 17.92
CA ILE A 275 1.95 14.74 17.69
C ILE A 275 0.74 15.36 18.43
N ILE A 276 -0.29 14.55 18.72
CA ILE A 276 -1.43 14.93 19.56
C ILE A 276 -1.42 14.08 20.84
N SER A 277 -1.45 14.75 21.99
CA SER A 277 -1.45 14.10 23.30
C SER A 277 -2.75 13.36 23.60
N LYS A 278 -3.88 13.84 23.06
CA LYS A 278 -5.20 13.23 23.22
C LYS A 278 -5.51 12.22 22.12
N ALA A 279 -5.96 11.02 22.50
CA ALA A 279 -6.21 9.93 21.57
C ALA A 279 -7.34 10.21 20.56
N VAL A 280 -8.46 10.79 21.03
CA VAL A 280 -9.58 11.18 20.18
C VAL A 280 -9.99 12.60 20.56
N ILE A 281 -10.01 13.49 19.57
CA ILE A 281 -10.44 14.88 19.74
C ILE A 281 -11.94 14.97 19.44
N ALA A 282 -12.72 15.54 20.36
CA ALA A 282 -14.16 15.72 20.15
C ALA A 282 -14.43 16.83 19.11
N LYS A 283 -15.61 16.82 18.49
CA LYS A 283 -15.97 17.79 17.44
C LYS A 283 -15.97 19.25 17.92
N GLU A 284 -16.25 19.48 19.21
CA GLU A 284 -16.37 20.82 19.82
C GLU A 284 -15.05 21.33 20.39
N GLU A 285 -14.00 20.50 20.43
CA GLU A 285 -12.72 20.86 21.01
C GLU A 285 -11.74 21.37 19.95
N ASP A 286 -10.99 22.43 20.27
CA ASP A 286 -9.89 22.87 19.42
C ASP A 286 -8.68 21.94 19.59
N TRP A 287 -8.35 21.24 18.51
CA TRP A 287 -7.23 20.31 18.43
C TRP A 287 -5.87 20.98 18.69
N LYS A 288 -5.77 22.30 18.48
CA LYS A 288 -4.55 23.08 18.73
C LYS A 288 -4.10 23.05 20.20
N ASN A 289 -5.03 22.85 21.12
CA ASN A 289 -4.72 22.78 22.56
C ASN A 289 -4.04 21.46 22.97
N TYR A 290 -4.07 20.44 22.10
CA TYR A 290 -3.56 19.10 22.40
C TYR A 290 -2.26 18.77 21.66
N ILE A 291 -1.56 19.77 21.16
CA ILE A 291 -0.30 19.59 20.44
C ILE A 291 0.80 19.16 21.43
N ASN A 292 1.48 18.06 21.12
CA ASN A 292 2.66 17.63 21.86
C ASN A 292 3.92 18.31 21.33
N LYS A 293 4.45 19.27 22.11
CA LYS A 293 5.67 20.01 21.78
C LYS A 293 6.95 19.20 22.01
N ASP A 294 6.89 18.19 22.86
CA ASP A 294 8.02 17.31 23.20
C ASP A 294 7.94 15.99 22.41
N SER A 295 7.34 16.02 21.21
CA SER A 295 7.10 14.85 20.35
C SER A 295 8.35 14.30 19.67
N VAL A 296 9.52 14.90 19.88
CA VAL A 296 10.81 14.47 19.32
C VAL A 296 11.87 14.50 20.41
N GLN A 297 12.56 13.38 20.60
CA GLN A 297 13.65 13.28 21.56
C GLN A 297 14.92 12.78 20.86
N TYR A 298 15.98 13.57 20.98
CA TYR A 298 17.29 13.25 20.43
C TYR A 298 18.20 12.69 21.53
N THR A 299 18.78 11.53 21.28
CA THR A 299 19.72 10.87 22.20
C THR A 299 21.05 10.68 21.50
N LYS A 300 22.12 11.16 22.15
CA LYS A 300 23.48 11.01 21.65
C LYS A 300 24.00 9.62 22.04
N MET A 301 24.52 8.89 21.07
CA MET A 301 25.08 7.56 21.24
C MET A 301 26.46 7.45 20.60
N LEU A 302 27.23 6.49 21.08
CA LEU A 302 28.49 6.07 20.53
C LEU A 302 28.27 4.72 19.83
N GLY A 303 28.51 4.67 18.53
CA GLY A 303 28.31 3.50 17.69
C GLY A 303 29.59 2.70 17.47
N GLU A 304 29.44 1.38 17.29
CA GLU A 304 30.55 0.54 16.85
C GLU A 304 31.05 0.93 15.44
N PRO A 305 32.31 0.66 15.08
CA PRO A 305 32.87 1.04 13.78
C PRO A 305 32.14 0.45 12.56
N ALA A 306 31.50 -0.71 12.69
CA ALA A 306 30.73 -1.33 11.61
C ALA A 306 29.50 -0.51 11.18
N LEU A 307 29.03 0.43 12.01
CA LEU A 307 27.93 1.33 11.65
C LEU A 307 28.30 2.33 10.54
N ARG A 308 29.56 2.43 10.11
CA ARG A 308 29.98 3.26 8.95
C ARG A 308 29.37 2.77 7.65
N ASP A 309 29.08 1.47 7.57
CA ASP A 309 28.58 0.84 6.35
C ASP A 309 27.06 0.94 6.20
N VAL A 310 26.36 1.45 7.23
CA VAL A 310 24.91 1.65 7.24
C VAL A 310 24.54 2.83 6.36
N LYS A 311 23.61 2.60 5.42
CA LYS A 311 23.15 3.59 4.46
C LYS A 311 21.75 4.07 4.80
N LYS A 312 21.42 5.27 4.29
CA LYS A 312 20.06 5.81 4.37
C LYS A 312 19.02 4.79 3.87
N GLY A 313 18.01 4.55 4.69
CA GLY A 313 16.93 3.60 4.44
C GLY A 313 17.18 2.20 5.01
N ASP A 314 18.40 1.88 5.44
CA ASP A 314 18.69 0.60 6.08
C ASP A 314 17.99 0.51 7.43
N ILE A 315 17.32 -0.63 7.65
CA ILE A 315 16.70 -0.98 8.93
C ILE A 315 17.68 -1.86 9.70
N ILE A 316 18.03 -1.40 10.89
CA ILE A 316 18.95 -2.08 11.79
C ILE A 316 18.31 -2.28 13.15
N GLN A 317 18.78 -3.30 13.88
CA GLN A 317 18.45 -3.52 15.27
C GLN A 317 19.66 -3.16 16.12
N LEU A 318 19.51 -2.15 16.98
CA LEU A 318 20.48 -1.92 18.04
C LEU A 318 20.20 -2.93 19.16
N GLN A 319 21.17 -3.79 19.44
CA GLN A 319 21.01 -4.88 20.41
C GLN A 319 20.52 -4.34 21.76
N ARG A 320 19.49 -4.99 22.32
CA ARG A 320 18.83 -4.62 23.60
C ARG A 320 18.17 -3.23 23.64
N LYS A 321 18.16 -2.45 22.55
CA LYS A 321 17.50 -1.15 22.47
C LYS A 321 16.23 -1.17 21.61
N GLY A 322 16.30 -1.76 20.42
CA GLY A 322 15.16 -1.85 19.52
C GLY A 322 15.54 -1.71 18.05
N PHE A 323 14.54 -1.44 17.21
CA PHE A 323 14.71 -1.27 15.77
C PHE A 323 14.83 0.19 15.40
N TYR A 324 15.67 0.45 14.40
CA TYR A 324 15.96 1.79 13.91
C TYR A 324 16.08 1.78 12.39
N ILE A 325 15.65 2.87 11.74
CA ILE A 325 15.92 3.14 10.33
C ILE A 325 16.94 4.26 10.21
N CYS A 326 17.90 4.13 9.30
CA CYS A 326 18.87 5.18 9.02
C CYS A 326 18.22 6.30 8.19
N ASP A 327 18.09 7.49 8.76
CA ASP A 327 17.56 8.68 8.08
C ASP A 327 18.66 9.47 7.35
N HIS A 328 19.84 9.56 7.98
CA HIS A 328 21.05 10.16 7.40
C HIS A 328 22.24 9.26 7.72
N ASP A 329 23.00 8.93 6.68
CA ASP A 329 24.22 8.13 6.78
C ASP A 329 25.34 8.91 7.48
N TYR A 330 26.30 8.18 8.03
CA TYR A 330 27.47 8.79 8.64
C TYR A 330 28.37 9.43 7.58
N GLN A 331 28.79 10.67 7.81
CA GLN A 331 29.76 11.35 6.95
C GLN A 331 30.95 11.82 7.77
N ALA A 332 32.13 11.33 7.38
CA ALA A 332 33.39 11.78 7.95
C ALA A 332 33.60 13.27 7.68
N LYS A 333 34.45 13.91 8.49
CA LYS A 333 34.80 15.32 8.36
C LYS A 333 35.30 15.62 6.94
N SER A 334 34.51 16.39 6.19
CA SER A 334 34.86 16.84 4.83
C SER A 334 35.65 18.14 4.88
N GLU A 335 36.50 18.38 3.88
CA GLU A 335 37.19 19.65 3.68
C GLU A 335 36.22 20.82 3.53
N PHE A 336 35.00 20.58 3.03
CA PHE A 336 33.98 21.60 2.82
C PHE A 336 33.12 21.88 4.06
N SER A 337 32.79 20.86 4.86
CA SER A 337 31.94 21.03 6.05
C SER A 337 32.73 21.37 7.31
N GLY A 338 33.97 20.87 7.41
CA GLY A 338 34.80 20.99 8.61
C GLY A 338 34.21 20.30 9.86
N VAL A 339 33.10 19.57 9.72
CA VAL A 339 32.36 18.94 10.82
C VAL A 339 31.98 17.52 10.41
N GLU A 340 32.13 16.58 11.33
CA GLU A 340 31.68 15.20 11.19
C GLU A 340 30.15 15.14 11.37
N THR A 341 29.44 14.51 10.43
CA THR A 341 27.99 14.35 10.51
C THR A 341 27.67 13.00 11.17
N PRO A 342 26.99 12.99 12.33
CA PRO A 342 26.67 11.76 13.01
C PRO A 342 25.67 10.93 12.21
N LEU A 343 25.72 9.60 12.39
CA LEU A 343 24.70 8.70 11.87
C LEU A 343 23.36 9.01 12.54
N LEU A 344 22.32 9.34 11.77
CA LEU A 344 20.99 9.63 12.32
C LEU A 344 20.06 8.43 12.17
N LEU A 345 19.60 7.90 13.29
CA LEU A 345 18.77 6.71 13.37
C LEU A 345 17.39 7.05 13.97
N ILE A 346 16.31 6.72 13.27
CA ILE A 346 14.95 6.92 13.77
C ILE A 346 14.45 5.61 14.40
N TYR A 347 13.94 5.67 15.63
CA TYR A 347 13.36 4.51 16.30
C TYR A 347 12.07 4.03 15.62
N ILE A 348 12.03 2.73 15.32
CA ILE A 348 10.88 2.04 14.77
C ILE A 348 10.13 1.33 15.91
N PRO A 349 8.86 1.68 16.16
CA PRO A 349 8.07 0.99 17.18
C PRO A 349 7.78 -0.46 16.76
N ASP A 350 7.95 -1.40 17.69
CA ASP A 350 7.80 -2.84 17.49
C ASP A 350 6.49 -3.40 18.08
N GLY A 351 5.58 -2.53 18.55
CA GLY A 351 4.27 -2.90 19.06
C GLY A 351 4.26 -3.42 20.50
N HIS A 352 5.43 -3.68 21.10
CA HIS A 352 5.51 -3.89 22.55
C HIS A 352 5.38 -2.53 23.23
N VAL A 353 4.43 -2.40 24.16
CA VAL A 353 4.41 -1.26 25.06
C VAL A 353 5.76 -1.25 25.75
N LYS A 354 6.50 -0.14 25.66
CA LYS A 354 7.72 0.06 26.45
C LYS A 354 7.33 -0.02 27.94
N GLU A 355 7.25 -1.22 28.52
CA GLU A 355 7.53 -1.42 29.95
C GLU A 355 9.04 -1.29 30.11
N THR A 356 9.57 -0.10 29.83
CA THR A 356 10.97 0.22 30.05
C THR A 356 11.00 1.35 31.07
N ALA A 357 11.06 0.91 32.33
CA ALA A 357 11.70 1.63 33.41
C ALA A 357 11.07 2.96 33.86
N THR A 358 9.89 2.84 34.46
CA THR A 358 9.38 3.82 35.44
C THR A 358 10.38 4.06 36.60
N SER A 359 11.37 3.18 36.80
CA SER A 359 12.44 3.35 37.80
C SER A 359 13.69 4.09 37.28
N ILE A 360 13.91 4.22 35.96
CA ILE A 360 15.14 4.83 35.41
C ILE A 360 14.97 6.35 35.17
N ILE A 361 13.77 6.82 34.85
CA ILE A 361 13.52 8.25 34.60
C ILE A 361 13.61 9.07 35.90
N LEU A 362 13.25 8.50 37.05
CA LEU A 362 13.28 9.22 38.33
C LEU A 362 14.69 9.54 38.83
N LEU A 363 15.72 8.81 38.39
CA LEU A 363 17.11 9.08 38.82
C LEU A 363 17.85 10.04 37.89
N SER A 364 17.55 10.04 36.58
CA SER A 364 18.20 10.93 35.60
C SER A 364 17.52 12.29 35.42
N CYS A 365 16.25 12.43 35.85
CA CYS A 365 15.50 13.69 35.75
C CYS A 365 15.84 14.70 36.87
N ALA A 366 16.37 14.24 38.00
CA ALA A 366 16.67 15.10 39.15
C ALA A 366 17.96 15.96 39.02
N LEU A 367 18.76 15.76 37.97
CA LEU A 367 20.10 16.35 37.85
C LEU A 367 20.34 17.24 36.61
N ARG A 368 19.31 17.56 35.81
CA ARG A 368 19.48 18.42 34.63
C ARG A 368 18.95 19.84 34.86
N PRO A 369 19.77 20.90 34.73
CA PRO A 369 19.25 22.25 34.63
C PRO A 369 18.47 22.41 33.31
N PRO A 370 17.45 23.29 33.26
CA PRO A 370 16.64 23.50 32.07
C PRO A 370 17.52 23.99 30.91
N VAL A 371 17.51 23.23 29.80
CA VAL A 371 18.18 23.65 28.57
C VAL A 371 17.39 24.82 28.00
N LYS A 372 18.02 26.00 27.98
CA LYS A 372 17.47 27.16 27.27
C LYS A 372 17.48 26.85 25.78
N LEU A 373 16.28 26.82 25.19
CA LEU A 373 16.06 26.69 23.76
C LEU A 373 16.81 27.83 23.03
N PHE A 374 17.47 27.49 21.92
CA PHE A 374 18.03 28.47 21.00
C PHE A 374 16.96 29.50 20.64
N LYS A 375 17.30 30.77 20.81
CA LYS A 375 16.43 31.89 20.46
C LYS A 375 16.31 31.92 18.93
N PRO A 376 15.11 31.86 18.34
CA PRO A 376 14.96 32.02 16.91
C PRO A 376 15.45 33.43 16.52
N LEU A 377 16.20 33.50 15.43
CA LEU A 377 16.54 34.77 14.79
C LEU A 377 15.23 35.46 14.45
N GLN A 378 14.95 36.58 15.11
CA GLN A 378 13.79 37.42 14.84
C GLN A 378 13.87 37.93 13.40
N THR A 379 13.15 37.30 12.48
CA THR A 379 12.68 38.00 11.29
C THR A 379 11.54 38.90 11.73
N ALA A 380 11.79 40.21 11.65
CA ALA A 380 10.82 41.25 11.88
C ALA A 380 9.54 40.99 11.07
N ALA A 381 8.41 41.29 11.70
CA ALA A 381 7.08 41.21 11.10
C ALA A 381 7.03 41.95 9.74
N ALA A 382 6.60 41.26 8.69
CA ALA A 382 6.29 41.88 7.41
C ALA A 382 4.86 42.47 7.46
N PRO A 383 4.69 43.78 7.21
CA PRO A 383 3.38 44.40 7.08
C PRO A 383 2.69 44.02 5.76
N GLN A 384 1.36 44.07 5.79
CA GLN A 384 0.46 43.91 4.64
C GLN A 384 0.79 44.94 3.54
N ALA A 385 1.34 44.51 2.39
CA ALA A 385 1.41 45.33 1.16
C ALA A 385 1.74 44.52 -0.11
N ALA A 386 1.10 43.37 -0.34
CA ALA A 386 1.32 42.60 -1.58
C ALA A 386 0.35 43.05 -2.68
N VAL A 387 0.60 44.23 -3.27
CA VAL A 387 -0.04 44.61 -4.55
C VAL A 387 0.84 45.41 -5.53
N ASN A 388 2.02 45.93 -5.14
CA ASN A 388 2.79 46.85 -6.02
C ASN A 388 4.24 46.47 -6.38
N ALA A 389 4.79 45.32 -5.93
CA ALA A 389 6.22 45.02 -6.09
C ALA A 389 6.67 44.62 -7.53
N GLY A 390 5.74 44.17 -8.40
CA GLY A 390 6.09 43.65 -9.73
C GLY A 390 6.47 44.72 -10.77
N ALA A 391 5.92 45.93 -10.66
CA ALA A 391 6.14 47.02 -11.62
C ALA A 391 7.50 47.72 -11.40
N ASP A 392 7.88 47.96 -10.15
CA ASP A 392 9.15 48.60 -9.80
C ASP A 392 10.37 47.72 -10.14
N ALA A 393 10.23 46.39 -10.00
CA ALA A 393 11.29 45.45 -10.34
C ALA A 393 11.62 45.47 -11.85
N LEU A 394 10.61 45.55 -12.73
CA LEU A 394 10.83 45.62 -14.17
C LEU A 394 11.44 46.96 -14.60
N ALA A 395 11.04 48.06 -13.97
CA ALA A 395 11.59 49.38 -14.24
C ALA A 395 13.09 49.45 -13.87
N LEU A 396 13.46 48.94 -12.69
CA LEU A 396 14.86 48.84 -12.25
C LEU A 396 15.68 47.93 -13.19
N TYR A 397 15.10 46.81 -13.63
CA TYR A 397 15.77 45.89 -14.56
C TYR A 397 16.13 46.58 -15.89
N LYS A 398 15.21 47.35 -16.49
CA LYS A 398 15.45 48.11 -17.72
C LYS A 398 16.47 49.23 -17.53
N ALA A 399 16.41 49.96 -16.41
CA ALA A 399 17.36 51.02 -16.09
C ALA A 399 18.81 50.47 -15.95
N ILE A 400 18.97 49.26 -15.42
CA ILE A 400 20.28 48.58 -15.36
C ILE A 400 20.79 48.23 -16.76
N GLU A 401 19.92 47.78 -17.68
CA GLU A 401 20.30 47.49 -19.07
C GLU A 401 20.76 48.74 -19.83
N GLU A 402 19.99 49.83 -19.73
CA GLU A 402 20.33 51.11 -20.36
C GLU A 402 21.62 51.72 -19.81
N GLN A 403 21.78 51.71 -18.48
CA GLN A 403 23.01 52.20 -17.86
C GLN A 403 24.21 51.31 -18.18
N GLY A 404 24.01 49.99 -18.29
CA GLY A 404 25.04 49.04 -18.73
C GLY A 404 25.51 49.31 -20.16
N ASN A 405 24.59 49.67 -21.07
CA ASN A 405 24.93 50.07 -22.43
C ASN A 405 25.71 51.38 -22.46
N THR A 406 25.32 52.38 -21.65
CA THR A 406 26.06 53.64 -21.51
C THR A 406 27.48 53.43 -20.96
N VAL A 407 27.66 52.52 -19.99
CA VAL A 407 29.00 52.17 -19.51
C VAL A 407 29.83 51.48 -20.60
N ARG A 408 29.19 50.64 -21.45
CA ARG A 408 29.88 49.94 -22.54
C ARG A 408 30.34 50.91 -23.63
N THR A 409 29.54 51.92 -23.96
CA THR A 409 29.92 52.97 -24.92
C THR A 409 31.02 53.87 -24.35
N LEU A 410 30.89 54.32 -23.10
CA LEU A 410 31.89 55.18 -22.45
C LEU A 410 33.22 54.47 -22.19
N LYS A 411 33.22 53.18 -21.87
CA LYS A 411 34.46 52.38 -21.78
C LYS A 411 35.14 52.17 -23.13
N GLY A 412 34.37 52.19 -24.22
CA GLY A 412 34.90 52.08 -25.58
C GLY A 412 35.60 53.36 -26.05
N SER A 413 35.19 54.53 -25.55
CA SER A 413 35.79 55.82 -25.88
C SER A 413 36.88 56.27 -24.90
N ASP A 414 36.63 56.22 -23.58
CA ASP A 414 37.60 56.55 -22.54
C ASP A 414 37.42 55.67 -21.28
N PRO A 415 38.19 54.57 -21.16
CA PRO A 415 38.03 53.61 -20.06
C PRO A 415 38.48 54.13 -18.69
N LYS A 416 39.23 55.24 -18.63
CA LYS A 416 39.75 55.83 -17.36
C LYS A 416 39.15 57.19 -17.03
N GLY A 417 38.39 57.78 -17.96
CA GLY A 417 37.68 59.03 -17.78
C GLY A 417 36.77 59.04 -16.55
N GLU A 418 36.72 60.19 -15.89
CA GLU A 418 35.82 60.46 -14.77
C GLU A 418 34.33 60.17 -15.08
N PRO A 419 33.81 60.46 -16.31
CA PRO A 419 32.44 60.10 -16.67
C PRO A 419 32.20 58.59 -16.66
N THR A 420 33.19 57.79 -17.06
CA THR A 420 33.13 56.33 -17.08
C THR A 420 33.10 55.76 -15.66
N LYS A 421 33.86 56.35 -14.72
CA LYS A 421 33.83 55.95 -13.30
C LYS A 421 32.48 56.26 -12.65
N LEU A 422 31.95 57.46 -12.88
CA LEU A 422 30.63 57.87 -12.37
C LEU A 422 29.51 56.98 -12.93
N ALA A 423 29.56 56.66 -14.23
CA ALA A 423 28.59 55.79 -14.87
C ALA A 423 28.64 54.35 -14.35
N VAL A 424 29.84 53.83 -14.05
CA VAL A 424 30.02 52.50 -13.42
C VAL A 424 29.48 52.49 -11.99
N GLN A 425 29.70 53.55 -11.22
CA GLN A 425 29.18 53.64 -9.85
C GLN A 425 27.65 53.68 -9.83
N LYS A 426 27.04 54.48 -10.71
CA LYS A 426 25.58 54.50 -10.90
C LYS A 426 25.01 53.13 -11.30
N LEU A 427 25.73 52.35 -12.12
CA LEU A 427 25.32 50.99 -12.47
C LEU A 427 25.36 50.02 -11.27
N LEU A 428 26.36 50.16 -10.39
CA LEU A 428 26.48 49.36 -9.17
C LEU A 428 25.36 49.68 -8.17
N ASP A 429 25.03 50.96 -8.01
CA ASP A 429 23.94 51.41 -7.13
C ASP A 429 22.58 50.89 -7.62
N LEU A 430 22.31 50.96 -8.93
CA LEU A 430 21.08 50.41 -9.50
C LEU A 430 20.96 48.88 -9.30
N LYS A 431 22.06 48.14 -9.44
CA LYS A 431 22.09 46.69 -9.16
C LYS A 431 21.88 46.37 -7.68
N LYS A 432 22.38 47.22 -6.78
CA LYS A 432 22.15 47.10 -5.34
C LYS A 432 20.67 47.31 -5.01
N GLN A 433 20.06 48.37 -5.55
CA GLN A 433 18.63 48.65 -5.38
C GLN A 433 17.75 47.52 -5.93
N TYR A 434 18.12 46.94 -7.07
CA TYR A 434 17.41 45.77 -7.62
C TYR A 434 17.51 44.53 -6.71
N LYS A 435 18.68 44.27 -6.12
CA LYS A 435 18.87 43.16 -5.16
C LYS A 435 18.10 43.38 -3.86
N GLU A 436 18.05 44.62 -3.36
CA GLU A 436 17.27 44.98 -2.18
C GLU A 436 15.76 44.88 -2.44
N ALA A 437 15.29 45.28 -3.62
CA ALA A 437 13.87 45.27 -3.97
C ALA A 437 13.33 43.85 -4.31
N THR A 438 14.14 43.00 -4.96
CA THR A 438 13.68 41.69 -5.46
C THR A 438 14.22 40.50 -4.66
N GLY A 439 15.22 40.71 -3.81
CA GLY A 439 15.98 39.64 -3.14
C GLY A 439 16.86 38.81 -4.08
N GLN A 440 16.94 39.16 -5.37
CA GLN A 440 17.67 38.41 -6.40
C GLN A 440 18.77 39.27 -7.06
N GLU A 441 19.88 38.64 -7.44
CA GLU A 441 20.93 39.33 -8.20
C GLU A 441 20.54 39.50 -9.67
N TYR A 442 20.86 40.67 -10.24
CA TYR A 442 20.58 40.98 -11.63
C TYR A 442 21.29 40.01 -12.59
N LYS A 443 20.53 39.33 -13.46
CA LYS A 443 21.02 38.46 -14.53
C LYS A 443 20.63 39.04 -15.91
N PRO A 444 21.58 39.35 -16.80
CA PRO A 444 21.29 39.84 -18.14
C PRO A 444 20.41 38.86 -18.93
N GLY A 445 19.39 39.38 -19.63
CA GLY A 445 18.47 38.60 -20.47
C GLY A 445 17.36 37.84 -19.73
N GLN A 446 17.18 38.06 -18.42
CA GLN A 446 16.10 37.44 -17.62
C GLN A 446 15.31 38.52 -16.84
N PRO A 447 14.38 39.24 -17.50
CA PRO A 447 13.55 40.22 -16.81
C PRO A 447 12.60 39.56 -15.79
N PRO A 448 12.32 40.20 -14.65
CA PRO A 448 11.29 39.73 -13.71
C PRO A 448 9.91 39.78 -14.38
N ALA A 449 9.13 38.70 -14.26
CA ALA A 449 7.89 38.55 -15.00
C ALA A 449 6.85 39.61 -14.62
N ALA A 450 6.48 40.47 -15.59
CA ALA A 450 5.35 41.38 -15.49
C ALA A 450 4.20 40.90 -16.40
N HIS A 451 3.01 40.74 -15.83
CA HIS A 451 1.78 40.48 -16.56
C HIS A 451 1.26 41.77 -17.20
N VAL A 452 1.28 41.89 -18.54
CA VAL A 452 0.29 42.64 -19.34
C VAL A 452 0.08 41.95 -20.71
N ALA A 453 -1.16 42.03 -21.18
CA ALA A 453 -1.82 41.30 -22.25
C ALA A 453 -1.35 41.55 -23.69
N GLU A 454 -1.53 40.54 -24.55
CA GLU A 454 -1.74 40.73 -25.99
C GLU A 454 -2.57 39.56 -26.60
N GLN A 455 -3.54 39.89 -27.45
CA GLN A 455 -4.19 39.03 -28.45
C GLN A 455 -3.92 39.66 -29.84
N PRO A 456 -4.10 38.96 -30.98
CA PRO A 456 -4.05 37.52 -31.24
C PRO A 456 -3.14 37.19 -32.46
N GLN A 457 -2.58 35.98 -32.53
CA GLN A 457 -2.04 35.49 -33.81
C GLN A 457 -2.29 33.99 -34.03
N ALA A 458 -2.57 33.68 -35.29
CA ALA A 458 -3.34 32.55 -35.77
C ALA A 458 -2.61 31.19 -35.73
N ALA A 459 -3.41 30.13 -35.73
CA ALA A 459 -3.00 28.74 -35.78
C ALA A 459 -2.18 28.41 -37.05
N ALA A 460 -1.12 27.62 -36.91
CA ALA A 460 -0.37 27.02 -38.03
C ALA A 460 -0.20 25.51 -37.84
N VAL A 461 -0.53 24.79 -38.92
CA VAL A 461 -0.50 23.33 -39.13
C VAL A 461 0.95 22.85 -39.30
N PRO A 462 1.39 21.67 -38.82
CA PRO A 462 2.72 21.15 -39.15
C PRO A 462 2.75 20.68 -40.61
N SER A 463 3.63 21.25 -41.43
CA SER A 463 3.90 20.82 -42.80
C SER A 463 4.96 19.69 -42.84
N ASP A 464 4.92 18.84 -43.86
CA ASP A 464 5.89 17.77 -44.13
C ASP A 464 7.35 18.23 -44.10
N ASP A 465 7.60 19.51 -44.38
CA ASP A 465 8.93 20.11 -44.38
C ASP A 465 9.56 20.18 -42.98
N ILE A 466 8.75 20.24 -41.92
CA ILE A 466 9.21 20.26 -40.52
C ILE A 466 9.71 18.87 -40.10
N MET A 467 9.01 17.81 -40.50
CA MET A 467 9.44 16.43 -40.23
C MET A 467 10.71 16.07 -41.01
N LYS A 468 10.85 16.53 -42.26
CA LYS A 468 12.08 16.37 -43.05
C LYS A 468 13.29 17.04 -42.36
N LEU A 469 13.11 18.24 -41.83
CA LEU A 469 14.14 18.95 -41.07
C LEU A 469 14.51 18.22 -39.78
N TYR A 470 13.54 17.67 -39.06
CA TYR A 470 13.78 16.87 -37.86
C TYR A 470 14.64 15.62 -38.16
N THR A 471 14.30 14.87 -39.21
CA THR A 471 15.05 13.67 -39.63
C THR A 471 16.44 14.02 -40.18
N ALA A 472 16.60 15.15 -40.86
CA ALA A 472 17.90 15.62 -41.34
C ALA A 472 18.87 15.98 -40.20
N ILE A 473 18.36 16.49 -39.07
CA ILE A 473 19.18 16.76 -37.87
C ILE A 473 19.64 15.45 -37.21
N GLU A 474 18.77 14.42 -37.19
CA GLU A 474 19.11 13.10 -36.66
C GLU A 474 20.21 12.42 -37.49
N SER A 475 20.08 12.41 -38.82
CA SER A 475 21.07 11.81 -39.71
C SER A 475 22.42 12.54 -39.68
N GLN A 476 22.41 13.87 -39.62
CA GLN A 476 23.63 14.66 -39.50
C GLN A 476 24.30 14.46 -38.14
N GLY A 477 23.52 14.26 -37.06
CA GLY A 477 24.04 13.89 -35.74
C GLY A 477 24.72 12.51 -35.71
N GLU A 478 24.24 11.54 -36.48
CA GLU A 478 24.90 10.24 -36.68
C GLU A 478 26.23 10.41 -37.44
N THR A 479 26.24 11.25 -38.48
CA THR A 479 27.45 11.56 -39.26
C THR A 479 28.53 12.19 -38.38
N VAL A 480 28.18 13.17 -37.52
CA VAL A 480 29.11 13.76 -36.55
C VAL A 480 29.67 12.73 -35.58
N ARG A 481 28.86 11.76 -35.12
CA ARG A 481 29.33 10.69 -34.24
C ARG A 481 30.29 9.76 -34.96
N SER A 482 30.01 9.40 -36.22
CA SER A 482 30.89 8.55 -37.02
C SER A 482 32.23 9.23 -37.36
N GLU A 483 32.24 10.53 -37.68
CA GLU A 483 33.45 11.26 -38.03
C GLU A 483 34.30 11.60 -36.79
N LYS A 484 33.67 11.92 -35.66
CA LYS A 484 34.39 12.06 -34.38
C LYS A 484 34.98 10.75 -33.87
N ALA A 485 34.34 9.61 -34.16
CA ALA A 485 34.86 8.29 -33.78
C ALA A 485 36.10 7.89 -34.59
N LYS A 486 36.24 8.41 -35.83
CA LYS A 486 37.43 8.23 -36.66
C LYS A 486 38.57 9.16 -36.21
N ASP A 487 38.32 10.47 -36.18
CA ASP A 487 39.24 11.47 -35.63
C ASP A 487 38.49 12.73 -35.22
N ALA A 488 38.47 12.99 -33.92
CA ALA A 488 37.78 14.10 -33.29
C ALA A 488 38.31 15.49 -33.68
N LYS A 489 39.52 15.61 -34.26
CA LYS A 489 40.13 16.88 -34.68
C LYS A 489 40.13 17.08 -36.19
N SER A 490 39.63 16.11 -36.96
CA SER A 490 39.59 16.20 -38.42
C SER A 490 38.73 17.38 -38.91
N GLU A 491 39.14 17.98 -40.03
CA GLU A 491 38.36 19.03 -40.69
C GLU A 491 36.98 18.52 -41.12
N ALA A 492 36.85 17.22 -41.42
CA ALA A 492 35.56 16.57 -41.69
C ALA A 492 34.63 16.58 -40.47
N ALA A 493 35.14 16.30 -39.26
CA ALA A 493 34.35 16.38 -38.03
C ALA A 493 33.95 17.83 -37.72
N LYS A 494 34.83 18.81 -37.93
CA LYS A 494 34.51 20.24 -37.73
C LYS A 494 33.44 20.73 -38.71
N ALA A 495 33.54 20.36 -39.99
CA ALA A 495 32.56 20.68 -41.02
C ALA A 495 31.19 20.04 -40.74
N ALA A 496 31.18 18.78 -40.30
CA ALA A 496 29.95 18.08 -39.94
C ALA A 496 29.24 18.70 -38.72
N ILE A 497 30.00 19.18 -37.72
CA ILE A 497 29.47 19.89 -36.55
C ILE A 497 28.89 21.25 -36.95
N ALA A 498 29.57 22.00 -37.82
CA ALA A 498 29.08 23.30 -38.31
C ALA A 498 27.73 23.13 -39.03
N LYS A 499 27.60 22.12 -39.89
CA LYS A 499 26.35 21.80 -40.60
C LYS A 499 25.22 21.36 -39.65
N LEU A 500 25.55 20.63 -38.58
CA LEU A 500 24.57 20.25 -37.55
C LEU A 500 24.06 21.46 -36.77
N LEU A 501 24.92 22.44 -36.47
CA LEU A 501 24.55 23.67 -35.78
C LEU A 501 23.64 24.55 -36.65
N GLU A 502 23.91 24.61 -37.95
CA GLU A 502 23.08 25.34 -38.92
C GLU A 502 21.68 24.73 -39.04
N LEU A 503 21.58 23.40 -39.21
CA LEU A 503 20.27 22.73 -39.26
C LEU A 503 19.46 22.89 -37.96
N LYS A 504 20.12 22.90 -36.79
CA LYS A 504 19.45 23.18 -35.51
C LYS A 504 19.01 24.64 -35.38
N LYS A 505 19.75 25.57 -35.98
CA LYS A 505 19.37 26.98 -36.05
C LYS A 505 18.13 27.16 -36.93
N GLU A 506 18.11 26.56 -38.12
CA GLU A 506 16.94 26.58 -39.02
C GLU A 506 15.70 25.95 -38.38
N TYR A 507 15.87 24.85 -37.63
CA TYR A 507 14.79 24.22 -36.87
C TYR A 507 14.23 25.15 -35.78
N LYS A 508 15.11 25.84 -35.05
CA LYS A 508 14.71 26.80 -34.01
C LYS A 508 14.02 28.03 -34.61
N GLU A 509 14.47 28.52 -35.76
CA GLU A 509 13.84 29.64 -36.47
C GLU A 509 12.45 29.28 -37.00
N LYS A 510 12.26 28.06 -37.53
CA LYS A 510 10.97 27.64 -38.11
C LYS A 510 9.91 27.24 -37.09
N ILE A 511 10.31 26.71 -35.93
CA ILE A 511 9.39 26.12 -34.94
C ILE A 511 9.34 26.95 -33.65
N GLY A 512 10.30 27.86 -33.44
CA GLY A 512 10.42 28.64 -32.21
C GLY A 512 10.86 27.82 -30.99
N GLN A 513 11.23 26.55 -31.17
CA GLN A 513 11.66 25.63 -30.12
C GLN A 513 12.99 24.99 -30.46
N GLU A 514 13.82 24.74 -29.43
CA GLU A 514 15.09 24.04 -29.60
C GLU A 514 14.90 22.55 -29.88
N TYR A 515 15.69 22.01 -30.80
CA TYR A 515 15.68 20.59 -31.15
C TYR A 515 15.99 19.70 -29.94
N LYS A 516 15.10 18.75 -29.65
CA LYS A 516 15.26 17.73 -28.60
C LYS A 516 15.39 16.33 -29.23
N PRO A 517 16.50 15.60 -29.01
CA PRO A 517 16.68 14.25 -29.54
C PRO A 517 15.57 13.30 -29.07
N GLY A 518 15.01 12.51 -29.99
CA GLY A 518 13.99 11.49 -29.70
C GLY A 518 12.59 12.03 -29.42
N GLN A 519 12.31 13.32 -29.69
CA GLN A 519 10.98 13.93 -29.56
C GLN A 519 10.56 14.58 -30.88
N PRO A 520 9.99 13.82 -31.83
CA PRO A 520 9.44 14.39 -33.05
C PRO A 520 8.24 15.31 -32.74
N PRO A 521 8.03 16.39 -33.52
CA PRO A 521 6.88 17.28 -33.36
C PRO A 521 5.55 16.52 -33.57
N LYS A 522 4.57 16.72 -32.68
CA LYS A 522 3.30 15.96 -32.68
C LYS A 522 2.48 16.20 -33.95
N SER A 523 2.19 15.13 -34.69
CA SER A 523 1.20 15.09 -35.78
C SER A 523 -0.20 14.72 -35.27
N THR A 524 -1.25 15.30 -35.86
CA THR A 524 -2.64 14.83 -35.73
C THR A 524 -3.31 14.81 -37.09
N SER A 525 -3.62 13.62 -37.65
CA SER A 525 -4.82 13.27 -38.46
C SER A 525 -4.78 11.79 -38.95
N PRO A 526 -5.82 11.22 -39.61
CA PRO A 526 -6.90 10.41 -39.01
C PRO A 526 -6.89 8.91 -39.44
N ALA A 527 -7.89 8.16 -38.95
CA ALA A 527 -8.07 6.70 -39.01
C ALA A 527 -7.94 5.99 -40.37
N ALA A 528 -7.38 4.75 -40.37
CA ALA A 528 -7.79 3.62 -41.21
C ALA A 528 -7.18 2.26 -40.77
N GLU A 529 -8.07 1.27 -40.63
CA GLU A 529 -7.96 -0.17 -40.97
C GLU A 529 -7.03 -1.16 -40.22
N SER A 530 -7.65 -2.27 -39.80
CA SER A 530 -7.10 -3.43 -39.09
C SER A 530 -6.52 -4.49 -40.04
N PRO A 531 -5.41 -5.20 -39.69
CA PRO A 531 -5.07 -6.47 -40.31
C PRO A 531 -5.16 -7.67 -39.34
N THR A 532 -6.07 -8.60 -39.68
CA THR A 532 -5.94 -10.08 -39.63
C THR A 532 -5.18 -10.74 -38.46
N THR A 533 -5.93 -11.17 -37.43
CA THR A 533 -5.46 -11.88 -36.22
C THR A 533 -5.56 -13.41 -36.33
N VAL A 534 -4.76 -14.03 -37.20
CA VAL A 534 -4.69 -15.52 -37.26
C VAL A 534 -3.29 -16.08 -36.96
N ASN A 535 -2.23 -15.26 -37.03
CA ASN A 535 -0.84 -15.74 -36.86
C ASN A 535 -0.21 -15.45 -35.48
N ALA A 536 -0.80 -14.59 -34.64
CA ALA A 536 -0.20 -14.20 -33.35
C ALA A 536 -0.26 -15.30 -32.27
N SER A 537 -1.35 -16.09 -32.26
CA SER A 537 -1.56 -17.17 -31.28
C SER A 537 -0.59 -18.34 -31.47
N ALA A 538 -0.28 -18.69 -32.72
CA ALA A 538 0.67 -19.75 -33.06
C ALA A 538 2.11 -19.38 -32.65
N LEU A 539 2.55 -18.17 -33.00
CA LEU A 539 3.87 -17.64 -32.60
C LEU A 539 4.01 -17.54 -31.07
N TYR A 540 2.93 -17.18 -30.36
CA TYR A 540 2.94 -17.15 -28.90
C TYR A 540 3.20 -18.54 -28.29
N ALA A 541 2.56 -19.59 -28.83
CA ALA A 541 2.76 -20.96 -28.38
C ALA A 541 4.17 -21.50 -28.70
N GLU A 542 4.74 -21.13 -29.85
CA GLU A 542 6.11 -21.50 -30.22
C GLU A 542 7.16 -20.84 -29.30
N ILE A 543 6.94 -19.59 -28.88
CA ILE A 543 7.80 -18.91 -27.91
C ILE A 543 7.76 -19.60 -26.54
N GLU A 544 6.59 -20.08 -26.11
CA GLU A 544 6.46 -20.84 -24.85
C GLU A 544 7.22 -22.16 -24.91
N ALA A 545 7.01 -22.96 -25.97
CA ALA A 545 7.70 -24.22 -26.16
C ALA A 545 9.24 -24.06 -26.26
N GLN A 546 9.70 -23.02 -26.98
CA GLN A 546 11.13 -22.73 -27.08
C GLN A 546 11.71 -22.23 -25.75
N GLY A 547 10.93 -21.50 -24.95
CA GLY A 547 11.30 -21.11 -23.58
C GLY A 547 11.49 -22.30 -22.65
N ASP A 548 10.64 -23.32 -22.75
CA ASP A 548 10.76 -24.58 -22.00
C ASP A 548 11.99 -25.39 -22.42
N LEU A 549 12.32 -25.42 -23.72
CA LEU A 549 13.58 -26.01 -24.19
C LEU A 549 14.81 -25.31 -23.63
N VAL A 550 14.83 -23.97 -23.59
CA VAL A 550 15.94 -23.22 -22.96
C VAL A 550 16.07 -23.54 -21.48
N ARG A 551 14.95 -23.68 -20.74
CA ARG A 551 14.99 -24.08 -19.32
C ARG A 551 15.53 -25.49 -19.15
N LYS A 552 15.11 -26.42 -20.02
CA LYS A 552 15.56 -27.82 -20.00
C LYS A 552 17.05 -27.97 -20.36
N GLU A 553 17.54 -27.23 -21.35
CA GLU A 553 18.95 -27.28 -21.76
C GLU A 553 19.86 -26.54 -20.76
N LYS A 554 19.39 -25.41 -20.18
CA LYS A 554 20.11 -24.75 -19.06
C LYS A 554 20.21 -25.62 -17.82
N ALA A 555 19.20 -26.44 -17.53
CA ALA A 555 19.21 -27.37 -16.41
C ALA A 555 20.19 -28.54 -16.60
N LYS A 556 20.54 -28.86 -17.86
CA LYS A 556 21.57 -29.86 -18.18
C LYS A 556 22.97 -29.25 -18.17
N ASP A 557 23.19 -28.20 -18.96
CA ASP A 557 24.45 -27.44 -18.99
C ASP A 557 24.20 -26.02 -19.51
N ALA A 558 24.41 -25.04 -18.63
CA ALA A 558 24.20 -23.63 -18.91
C ALA A 558 25.19 -23.02 -19.93
N LYS A 559 26.33 -23.67 -20.20
CA LYS A 559 27.40 -23.15 -21.09
C LYS A 559 27.49 -23.87 -22.44
N SER A 560 26.71 -24.92 -22.64
CA SER A 560 26.72 -25.70 -23.89
C SER A 560 26.30 -24.86 -25.10
N ASP A 561 26.81 -25.22 -26.28
CA ASP A 561 26.43 -24.54 -27.53
C ASP A 561 24.98 -24.82 -27.91
N ALA A 562 24.39 -25.93 -27.44
CA ALA A 562 22.97 -26.21 -27.54
C ALA A 562 22.12 -25.19 -26.75
N THR A 563 22.55 -24.82 -25.54
CA THR A 563 21.90 -23.77 -24.74
C THR A 563 21.99 -22.40 -25.43
N LYS A 564 23.15 -22.06 -26.02
CA LYS A 564 23.31 -20.79 -26.77
C LYS A 564 22.44 -20.75 -28.03
N ALA A 565 22.39 -21.84 -28.80
CA ALA A 565 21.54 -21.95 -29.99
C ALA A 565 20.04 -21.86 -29.65
N ALA A 566 19.61 -22.50 -28.55
CA ALA A 566 18.24 -22.44 -28.09
C ALA A 566 17.82 -21.02 -27.64
N ILE A 567 18.73 -20.27 -26.99
CA ILE A 567 18.52 -18.87 -26.58
C ILE A 567 18.44 -17.95 -27.80
N ALA A 568 19.31 -18.13 -28.81
CA ALA A 568 19.28 -17.35 -30.05
C ALA A 568 17.94 -17.52 -30.79
N LYS A 569 17.46 -18.76 -30.91
CA LYS A 569 16.15 -19.05 -31.52
C LYS A 569 14.98 -18.45 -30.75
N LEU A 570 15.05 -18.41 -29.41
CA LEU A 570 14.04 -17.78 -28.57
C LEU A 570 13.99 -16.25 -28.76
N LEU A 571 15.15 -15.60 -28.92
CA LEU A 571 15.24 -14.16 -29.18
C LEU A 571 14.66 -13.81 -30.56
N GLU A 572 14.94 -14.63 -31.57
CA GLU A 572 14.42 -14.45 -32.92
C GLU A 572 12.90 -14.58 -32.97
N LEU A 573 12.32 -15.60 -32.32
CA LEU A 573 10.86 -15.76 -32.24
C LEU A 573 10.18 -14.59 -31.51
N LYS A 574 10.80 -14.05 -30.45
CA LYS A 574 10.30 -12.85 -29.76
C LYS A 574 10.35 -11.59 -30.63
N ASN A 575 11.39 -11.43 -31.44
CA ASN A 575 11.48 -10.34 -32.41
C ASN A 575 10.40 -10.46 -33.49
N GLN A 576 10.19 -11.67 -34.04
CA GLN A 576 9.12 -11.92 -35.01
C GLN A 576 7.73 -11.67 -34.42
N TYR A 577 7.51 -11.99 -33.14
CA TYR A 577 6.27 -11.65 -32.44
C TYR A 577 6.10 -10.14 -32.27
N LYS A 578 7.16 -9.41 -31.93
CA LYS A 578 7.14 -7.95 -31.81
C LYS A 578 6.88 -7.25 -33.15
N GLU A 579 7.52 -7.71 -34.23
CA GLU A 579 7.31 -7.19 -35.58
C GLU A 579 5.88 -7.43 -36.07
N LYS A 580 5.31 -8.63 -35.83
CA LYS A 580 3.98 -8.99 -36.33
C LYS A 580 2.81 -8.49 -35.48
N THR A 581 3.02 -8.27 -34.18
CA THR A 581 1.94 -7.85 -33.25
C THR A 581 2.08 -6.41 -32.77
N GLY A 582 3.22 -5.76 -33.04
CA GLY A 582 3.55 -4.43 -32.53
C GLY A 582 3.75 -4.38 -31.01
N SER A 583 3.74 -5.53 -30.33
CA SER A 583 3.79 -5.64 -28.86
C SER A 583 4.85 -6.64 -28.40
N ASP A 584 5.55 -6.35 -27.31
CA ASP A 584 6.52 -7.25 -26.70
C ASP A 584 5.84 -8.50 -26.11
N TYR A 585 6.46 -9.67 -26.27
CA TYR A 585 5.98 -10.93 -25.69
C TYR A 585 5.98 -10.86 -24.15
N LYS A 586 4.81 -11.12 -23.53
CA LYS A 586 4.64 -11.23 -22.07
C LYS A 586 4.22 -12.66 -21.69
N PRO A 587 5.01 -13.38 -20.89
CA PRO A 587 4.64 -14.73 -20.41
C PRO A 587 3.30 -14.70 -19.66
N GLY A 588 2.42 -15.65 -19.97
CA GLY A 588 1.10 -15.79 -19.35
C GLY A 588 -0.02 -14.86 -19.86
N GLN A 589 0.24 -14.00 -20.85
CA GLN A 589 -0.77 -13.15 -21.50
C GLN A 589 -1.01 -13.58 -22.95
N LYS A 590 -1.74 -14.69 -23.14
CA LYS A 590 -2.10 -15.17 -24.48
C LYS A 590 -3.02 -14.15 -25.19
N PRO A 591 -2.75 -13.78 -26.46
CA PRO A 591 -3.64 -12.91 -27.22
C PRO A 591 -5.02 -13.57 -27.39
N ALA A 592 -6.08 -12.78 -27.27
CA ALA A 592 -7.46 -13.26 -27.27
C ALA A 592 -7.79 -14.05 -28.56
N SER A 593 -8.12 -15.33 -28.42
CA SER A 593 -8.67 -16.16 -29.50
C SER A 593 -10.19 -16.23 -29.37
N ALA A 594 -10.90 -16.11 -30.50
CA ALA A 594 -12.32 -16.44 -30.57
C ALA A 594 -12.56 -17.90 -30.15
N PRO A 595 -13.71 -18.25 -29.54
CA PRO A 595 -13.94 -19.58 -29.01
C PRO A 595 -14.07 -20.62 -30.14
N PRO A 596 -13.39 -21.77 -30.08
CA PRO A 596 -13.69 -22.89 -30.98
C PRO A 596 -14.96 -23.63 -30.51
N ALA A 597 -15.71 -24.13 -31.50
CA ALA A 597 -16.94 -24.88 -31.31
C ALA A 597 -16.74 -26.17 -30.48
N ALA A 598 -17.71 -26.44 -29.61
CA ALA A 598 -17.73 -27.54 -28.66
C ALA A 598 -17.68 -28.92 -29.31
N SER A 599 -16.84 -29.81 -28.76
CA SER A 599 -17.06 -31.26 -28.81
C SER A 599 -17.64 -31.67 -27.46
N GLN A 600 -18.84 -32.24 -27.47
CA GLN A 600 -19.64 -32.52 -26.27
C GLN A 600 -18.99 -33.57 -25.37
N VAL A 601 -18.66 -33.17 -24.14
CA VAL A 601 -18.58 -34.06 -22.99
C VAL A 601 -19.51 -33.45 -21.95
N ASP A 602 -20.58 -34.17 -21.62
CA ASP A 602 -21.72 -33.60 -20.90
C ASP A 602 -21.35 -33.32 -19.43
N ALA A 603 -21.33 -32.05 -19.03
CA ALA A 603 -20.94 -31.61 -17.68
C ALA A 603 -21.81 -32.23 -16.57
N SER A 604 -23.06 -32.59 -16.90
CA SER A 604 -23.98 -33.31 -16.02
C SER A 604 -23.51 -34.74 -15.72
N SER A 605 -23.00 -35.45 -16.75
CA SER A 605 -22.49 -36.82 -16.62
C SER A 605 -21.24 -36.88 -15.74
N LEU A 606 -20.31 -35.93 -15.91
CA LEU A 606 -19.12 -35.82 -15.05
C LEU A 606 -19.50 -35.52 -13.59
N TYR A 607 -20.51 -34.68 -13.36
CA TYR A 607 -20.98 -34.37 -12.01
C TYR A 607 -21.54 -35.61 -11.29
N SER A 608 -22.38 -36.41 -11.97
CA SER A 608 -22.90 -37.68 -11.42
C SER A 608 -21.80 -38.72 -11.17
N GLN A 609 -20.80 -38.79 -12.04
CA GLN A 609 -19.65 -39.70 -11.86
C GLN A 609 -18.80 -39.33 -10.64
N ILE A 610 -18.64 -38.03 -10.35
CA ILE A 610 -17.94 -37.56 -9.15
C ILE A 610 -18.73 -37.92 -7.87
N GLU A 611 -20.06 -37.81 -7.89
CA GLU A 611 -20.89 -38.21 -6.75
C GLU A 611 -20.82 -39.72 -6.48
N ALA A 612 -20.95 -40.55 -7.53
CA ALA A 612 -20.85 -42.00 -7.42
C ALA A 612 -19.45 -42.46 -6.95
N GLN A 613 -18.39 -41.86 -7.50
CA GLN A 613 -17.02 -42.16 -7.08
C GLN A 613 -16.74 -41.68 -5.65
N GLY A 614 -17.36 -40.57 -5.22
CA GLY A 614 -17.31 -40.10 -3.84
C GLY A 614 -17.95 -41.08 -2.86
N GLU A 615 -19.05 -41.73 -3.24
CA GLU A 615 -19.69 -42.79 -2.44
C GLU A 615 -18.81 -44.04 -2.36
N SER A 616 -18.17 -44.43 -3.47
CA SER A 616 -17.22 -45.55 -3.48
C SER A 616 -16.00 -45.29 -2.57
N VAL A 617 -15.48 -44.07 -2.55
CA VAL A 617 -14.41 -43.67 -1.60
C VAL A 617 -14.90 -43.75 -0.16
N ARG A 618 -16.14 -43.36 0.13
CA ARG A 618 -16.73 -43.48 1.47
C ARG A 618 -16.87 -44.95 1.89
N SER A 619 -17.34 -45.82 0.98
CA SER A 619 -17.49 -47.24 1.28
C SER A 619 -16.16 -47.96 1.47
N GLU A 620 -15.15 -47.64 0.65
CA GLU A 620 -13.82 -48.30 0.75
C GLU A 620 -13.05 -47.80 1.99
N LYS A 621 -13.15 -46.51 2.33
CA LYS A 621 -12.59 -45.99 3.59
C LYS A 621 -13.29 -46.53 4.83
N ALA A 622 -14.58 -46.84 4.75
CA ALA A 622 -15.32 -47.44 5.86
C ALA A 622 -14.90 -48.91 6.11
N LYS A 623 -14.40 -49.61 5.08
CA LYS A 623 -13.83 -50.96 5.22
C LYS A 623 -12.39 -50.92 5.74
N ASP A 624 -11.51 -50.17 5.06
CA ASP A 624 -10.14 -49.93 5.49
C ASP A 624 -9.58 -48.65 4.85
N ALA A 625 -9.30 -47.65 5.69
CA ALA A 625 -8.82 -46.34 5.28
C ALA A 625 -7.40 -46.34 4.67
N LYS A 626 -6.60 -47.40 4.87
CA LYS A 626 -5.21 -47.49 4.37
C LYS A 626 -5.02 -48.46 3.21
N SER A 627 -6.07 -49.15 2.77
CA SER A 627 -6.00 -50.11 1.68
C SER A 627 -5.60 -49.46 0.34
N GLU A 628 -4.95 -50.23 -0.53
CA GLU A 628 -4.63 -49.79 -1.89
C GLU A 628 -5.90 -49.48 -2.70
N ALA A 629 -7.02 -50.16 -2.40
CA ALA A 629 -8.33 -49.87 -2.98
C ALA A 629 -8.84 -48.47 -2.60
N SER A 630 -8.69 -48.07 -1.33
CA SER A 630 -9.01 -46.72 -0.85
C SER A 630 -8.14 -45.66 -1.53
N LYS A 631 -6.84 -45.90 -1.68
CA LYS A 631 -5.93 -44.96 -2.37
C LYS A 631 -6.24 -44.83 -3.86
N ALA A 632 -6.51 -45.94 -4.55
CA ALA A 632 -6.90 -45.95 -5.96
C ALA A 632 -8.24 -45.23 -6.20
N ALA A 633 -9.23 -45.44 -5.32
CA ALA A 633 -10.53 -44.78 -5.41
C ALA A 633 -10.42 -43.25 -5.20
N ILE A 634 -9.54 -42.80 -4.30
CA ILE A 634 -9.26 -41.37 -4.07
C ILE A 634 -8.55 -40.75 -5.28
N ALA A 635 -7.56 -41.43 -5.86
CA ALA A 635 -6.87 -40.95 -7.05
C ALA A 635 -7.84 -40.75 -8.24
N LYS A 636 -8.75 -41.71 -8.45
CA LYS A 636 -9.80 -41.61 -9.48
C LYS A 636 -10.79 -40.47 -9.24
N LEU A 637 -11.13 -40.20 -7.97
CA LEU A 637 -12.00 -39.07 -7.60
C LEU A 637 -11.32 -37.71 -7.87
N LEU A 638 -10.02 -37.60 -7.62
CA LEU A 638 -9.25 -36.38 -7.89
C LEU A 638 -9.14 -36.09 -9.39
N GLU A 639 -8.92 -37.13 -10.20
CA GLU A 639 -8.87 -37.00 -11.66
C GLU A 639 -10.22 -36.58 -12.25
N LEU A 640 -11.34 -37.16 -11.80
CA LEU A 640 -12.68 -36.75 -12.25
C LEU A 640 -12.99 -35.29 -11.88
N LYS A 641 -12.59 -34.83 -10.68
CA LYS A 641 -12.75 -33.42 -10.28
C LYS A 641 -11.90 -32.46 -11.11
N LYS A 642 -10.71 -32.89 -11.52
CA LYS A 642 -9.85 -32.14 -12.43
C LYS A 642 -10.50 -32.00 -13.80
N GLN A 643 -10.99 -33.11 -14.36
CA GLN A 643 -11.72 -33.10 -15.64
C GLN A 643 -12.98 -32.24 -15.60
N TYR A 644 -13.72 -32.24 -14.48
CA TYR A 644 -14.86 -31.34 -14.30
C TYR A 644 -14.45 -29.86 -14.25
N LYS A 645 -13.35 -29.53 -13.56
CA LYS A 645 -12.81 -28.16 -13.52
C LYS A 645 -12.34 -27.69 -14.90
N ASP A 646 -11.71 -28.58 -15.67
CA ASP A 646 -11.23 -28.28 -17.02
C ASP A 646 -12.38 -28.06 -18.02
N VAL A 647 -13.51 -28.76 -17.85
CA VAL A 647 -14.70 -28.65 -18.72
C VAL A 647 -15.64 -27.51 -18.31
N VAL A 648 -15.88 -27.31 -17.01
CA VAL A 648 -16.87 -26.34 -16.49
C VAL A 648 -16.22 -24.99 -16.14
N GLY A 649 -14.90 -24.96 -15.93
CA GLY A 649 -14.17 -23.76 -15.51
C GLY A 649 -14.31 -23.43 -14.01
N GLU A 650 -15.15 -24.15 -13.28
CA GLU A 650 -15.38 -24.00 -11.83
C GLU A 650 -15.05 -25.29 -11.06
N GLU A 651 -14.67 -25.16 -9.78
CA GLU A 651 -14.42 -26.30 -8.91
C GLU A 651 -15.71 -26.99 -8.47
N TYR A 652 -15.71 -28.32 -8.45
CA TYR A 652 -16.85 -29.15 -8.04
C TYR A 652 -17.34 -28.81 -6.61
N LYS A 653 -18.63 -28.51 -6.46
CA LYS A 653 -19.31 -28.27 -5.18
C LYS A 653 -20.39 -29.33 -4.93
N PRO A 654 -20.32 -30.09 -3.82
CA PRO A 654 -21.33 -31.11 -3.49
C PRO A 654 -22.73 -30.52 -3.37
N GLY A 655 -23.74 -31.21 -3.93
CA GLY A 655 -25.15 -30.83 -3.83
C GLY A 655 -25.58 -29.65 -4.70
N LYS A 656 -24.75 -29.18 -5.63
CA LYS A 656 -25.08 -28.08 -6.56
C LYS A 656 -24.73 -28.47 -8.00
N PRO A 657 -25.61 -29.19 -8.72
CA PRO A 657 -25.37 -29.58 -10.10
C PRO A 657 -25.28 -28.34 -11.03
N PRO A 658 -24.52 -28.44 -12.14
CA PRO A 658 -24.45 -27.36 -13.14
C PRO A 658 -25.83 -27.15 -13.78
N ALA A 659 -26.21 -25.90 -14.05
CA ALA A 659 -27.52 -25.56 -14.61
C ALA A 659 -27.66 -26.15 -16.04
N SER A 660 -28.62 -27.05 -16.25
CA SER A 660 -28.96 -27.58 -17.57
C SER A 660 -30.06 -26.76 -18.25
N ALA A 661 -29.93 -26.57 -19.56
CA ALA A 661 -30.96 -26.02 -20.45
C ALA A 661 -32.14 -27.02 -20.59
N PRO A 662 -33.37 -26.54 -20.92
CA PRO A 662 -34.60 -27.33 -20.76
C PRO A 662 -34.79 -28.35 -21.90
N ALA A 663 -35.14 -29.59 -21.56
CA ALA A 663 -35.66 -30.57 -22.49
C ALA A 663 -36.85 -31.36 -21.89
N THR A 664 -38.01 -31.15 -22.52
CA THR A 664 -39.19 -32.01 -22.72
C THR A 664 -39.47 -33.20 -21.79
N THR A 665 -40.67 -33.16 -21.21
CA THR A 665 -41.41 -34.24 -20.53
C THR A 665 -41.67 -35.46 -21.43
N PRO A 666 -41.80 -36.66 -20.84
CA PRO A 666 -42.89 -37.57 -21.19
C PRO A 666 -43.71 -38.01 -19.97
N ALA A 667 -45.01 -38.21 -20.19
CA ALA A 667 -46.03 -38.57 -19.21
C ALA A 667 -46.12 -40.08 -18.94
N ALA A 668 -46.46 -40.49 -17.70
CA ALA A 668 -47.11 -41.78 -17.41
C ALA A 668 -47.86 -41.82 -16.05
N SER A 669 -49.14 -42.21 -16.16
CA SER A 669 -50.15 -42.76 -15.23
C SER A 669 -50.40 -42.20 -13.82
N ALA A 670 -51.66 -41.78 -13.63
CA ALA A 670 -52.27 -41.24 -12.43
C ALA A 670 -52.72 -42.31 -11.40
N ALA A 671 -52.52 -42.01 -10.11
CA ALA A 671 -53.36 -42.47 -9.01
C ALA A 671 -54.08 -41.24 -8.41
N SER A 672 -55.34 -41.40 -7.99
CA SER A 672 -56.22 -40.31 -7.55
C SER A 672 -55.72 -39.61 -6.28
N ALA A 673 -55.74 -38.27 -6.29
CA ALA A 673 -55.29 -37.40 -5.18
C ALA A 673 -56.01 -37.63 -3.83
N SER A 674 -57.15 -38.34 -3.84
CA SER A 674 -57.87 -38.76 -2.63
C SER A 674 -57.05 -39.75 -1.79
N ASP A 675 -56.37 -40.70 -2.43
CA ASP A 675 -55.70 -41.81 -1.74
C ASP A 675 -54.39 -41.37 -1.09
N ALA A 676 -53.69 -40.42 -1.74
CA ALA A 676 -52.49 -39.78 -1.18
C ALA A 676 -52.81 -38.97 0.08
N THR A 677 -53.92 -38.22 0.07
CA THR A 677 -54.34 -37.40 1.22
C THR A 677 -54.82 -38.28 2.38
N ALA A 678 -55.53 -39.38 2.10
CA ALA A 678 -55.95 -40.34 3.11
C ALA A 678 -54.74 -41.04 3.76
N LEU A 679 -53.78 -41.51 2.96
CA LEU A 679 -52.54 -42.12 3.46
C LEU A 679 -51.70 -41.14 4.28
N TYR A 680 -51.64 -39.87 3.89
CA TYR A 680 -50.93 -38.83 4.64
C TYR A 680 -51.50 -38.64 6.05
N SER A 681 -52.83 -38.52 6.16
CA SER A 681 -53.52 -38.39 7.46
C SER A 681 -53.36 -39.65 8.32
N GLU A 682 -53.36 -40.83 7.71
CA GLU A 682 -53.18 -42.10 8.43
C GLU A 682 -51.75 -42.24 8.97
N ILE A 683 -50.74 -41.72 8.26
CA ILE A 683 -49.35 -41.63 8.73
C ILE A 683 -49.22 -40.66 9.91
N GLU A 684 -49.93 -39.52 9.89
CA GLU A 684 -49.92 -38.58 11.02
C GLU A 684 -50.53 -39.21 12.28
N ALA A 685 -51.71 -39.82 12.16
CA ALA A 685 -52.39 -40.50 13.26
C ALA A 685 -51.55 -41.67 13.82
N GLN A 686 -50.94 -42.48 12.95
CA GLN A 686 -50.07 -43.57 13.39
C GLN A 686 -48.78 -43.04 14.03
N GLY A 687 -48.28 -41.89 13.57
CA GLY A 687 -47.14 -41.19 14.16
C GLY A 687 -47.42 -40.71 15.58
N ASP A 688 -48.63 -40.22 15.84
CA ASP A 688 -49.09 -39.83 17.17
C ASP A 688 -49.26 -41.03 18.11
N LEU A 689 -49.78 -42.15 17.61
CA LEU A 689 -49.83 -43.41 18.36
C LEU A 689 -48.43 -43.90 18.76
N VAL A 690 -47.46 -43.82 17.86
CA VAL A 690 -46.05 -44.16 18.18
C VAL A 690 -45.50 -43.25 19.28
N ARG A 691 -45.78 -41.95 19.25
CA ARG A 691 -45.34 -41.00 20.30
C ARG A 691 -46.01 -41.33 21.62
N LYS A 692 -47.31 -41.64 21.62
CA LYS A 692 -48.07 -41.97 22.81
C LYS A 692 -47.62 -43.29 23.46
N GLU A 693 -47.36 -44.33 22.66
CA GLU A 693 -46.90 -45.63 23.18
C GLU A 693 -45.43 -45.59 23.62
N LYS A 694 -44.57 -44.83 22.93
CA LYS A 694 -43.20 -44.60 23.39
C LYS A 694 -43.11 -43.78 24.67
N ALA A 695 -44.05 -42.85 24.88
CA ALA A 695 -44.11 -42.05 26.11
C ALA A 695 -44.51 -42.90 27.33
N LYS A 696 -45.21 -44.02 27.13
CA LYS A 696 -45.53 -44.97 28.21
C LYS A 696 -44.37 -45.91 28.50
N ASP A 697 -43.83 -46.57 27.48
CA ASP A 697 -42.62 -47.40 27.58
C ASP A 697 -41.90 -47.51 26.23
N THR A 698 -40.66 -47.03 26.21
CA THR A 698 -39.80 -46.96 25.02
C THR A 698 -39.42 -48.32 24.41
N LYS A 699 -39.58 -49.43 25.14
CA LYS A 699 -39.19 -50.78 24.69
C LYS A 699 -40.36 -51.76 24.54
N SER A 700 -41.60 -51.33 24.77
CA SER A 700 -42.76 -52.21 24.67
C SER A 700 -42.94 -52.74 23.25
N ASP A 701 -43.41 -53.99 23.14
CA ASP A 701 -43.65 -54.60 21.84
C ASP A 701 -44.80 -53.91 21.09
N ALA A 702 -45.69 -53.22 21.81
CA ALA A 702 -46.69 -52.32 21.24
C ALA A 702 -46.06 -51.11 20.54
N ALA A 703 -45.04 -50.48 21.14
CA ALA A 703 -44.31 -49.38 20.52
C ALA A 703 -43.54 -49.84 19.27
N LYS A 704 -42.90 -51.03 19.32
CA LYS A 704 -42.19 -51.60 18.17
C LYS A 704 -43.14 -51.94 17.01
N ALA A 705 -44.29 -52.55 17.31
CA ALA A 705 -45.31 -52.86 16.31
C ALA A 705 -45.89 -51.58 15.67
N ALA A 706 -46.14 -50.54 16.47
CA ALA A 706 -46.64 -49.27 15.98
C ALA A 706 -45.64 -48.54 15.06
N ILE A 707 -44.33 -48.63 15.35
CA ILE A 707 -43.26 -48.06 14.51
C ILE A 707 -43.14 -48.83 13.19
N ALA A 708 -43.21 -50.16 13.22
CA ALA A 708 -43.16 -50.98 12.01
C ALA A 708 -44.30 -50.62 11.06
N LYS A 709 -45.52 -50.46 11.59
CA LYS A 709 -46.70 -50.06 10.82
C LYS A 709 -46.56 -48.64 10.25
N LEU A 710 -45.96 -47.71 11.00
CA LEU A 710 -45.68 -46.35 10.52
C LEU A 710 -44.69 -46.32 9.35
N LEU A 711 -43.66 -47.16 9.39
CA LEU A 711 -42.68 -47.28 8.30
C LEU A 711 -43.29 -47.88 7.04
N GLU A 712 -44.17 -48.87 7.18
CA GLU A 712 -44.88 -49.47 6.06
C GLU A 712 -45.82 -48.45 5.37
N LEU A 713 -46.56 -47.67 6.15
CA LEU A 713 -47.44 -46.62 5.62
C LEU A 713 -46.67 -45.53 4.88
N LYS A 714 -45.52 -45.09 5.42
CA LYS A 714 -44.64 -44.13 4.71
C LYS A 714 -44.12 -44.68 3.39
N LYS A 715 -43.77 -45.97 3.34
CA LYS A 715 -43.32 -46.62 2.10
C LYS A 715 -44.44 -46.71 1.07
N LYS A 716 -45.68 -46.98 1.49
CA LYS A 716 -46.87 -46.95 0.62
C LYS A 716 -47.17 -45.54 0.10
N TYR A 717 -47.02 -44.51 0.94
CA TYR A 717 -47.18 -43.12 0.52
C TYR A 717 -46.13 -42.68 -0.51
N GLU A 718 -44.86 -43.03 -0.31
CA GLU A 718 -43.78 -42.72 -1.25
C GLU A 718 -43.95 -43.48 -2.58
N ALA A 719 -44.39 -44.73 -2.54
CA ALA A 719 -44.71 -45.50 -3.75
C ALA A 719 -45.91 -44.94 -4.53
N ALA A 720 -46.91 -44.40 -3.83
CA ALA A 720 -48.13 -43.85 -4.45
C ALA A 720 -47.94 -42.43 -5.00
N THR A 721 -47.11 -41.61 -4.35
CA THR A 721 -46.94 -40.17 -4.70
C THR A 721 -45.62 -39.87 -5.40
N GLY A 722 -44.66 -40.81 -5.39
CA GLY A 722 -43.29 -40.58 -5.83
C GLY A 722 -42.49 -39.63 -4.94
N GLN A 723 -43.05 -39.20 -3.80
CA GLN A 723 -42.45 -38.23 -2.88
C GLN A 723 -42.34 -38.79 -1.46
N ALA A 724 -41.18 -38.59 -0.83
CA ALA A 724 -40.97 -38.98 0.57
C ALA A 724 -41.84 -38.14 1.52
N TYR A 725 -42.49 -38.79 2.49
CA TYR A 725 -43.36 -38.13 3.48
C TYR A 725 -42.61 -37.06 4.30
N LYS A 726 -43.15 -35.83 4.33
CA LYS A 726 -42.68 -34.72 5.16
C LYS A 726 -43.76 -34.29 6.17
N PRO A 727 -43.48 -34.30 7.49
CA PRO A 727 -44.47 -33.93 8.51
C PRO A 727 -44.97 -32.48 8.36
N GLY A 728 -46.27 -32.26 8.51
CA GLY A 728 -46.91 -30.94 8.42
C GLY A 728 -47.09 -30.36 7.01
N GLN A 729 -46.84 -31.14 5.94
CA GLN A 729 -47.05 -30.73 4.54
C GLN A 729 -47.91 -31.77 3.79
N PRO A 730 -49.25 -31.65 3.79
CA PRO A 730 -50.12 -32.53 3.02
C PRO A 730 -49.96 -32.29 1.50
N PRO A 731 -50.18 -33.31 0.65
CA PRO A 731 -50.05 -33.18 -0.81
C PRO A 731 -51.13 -32.24 -1.38
N THR A 732 -50.72 -31.26 -2.19
CA THR A 732 -51.62 -30.24 -2.77
C THR A 732 -52.10 -30.67 -4.18
N PRO A 733 -53.42 -30.63 -4.50
CA PRO A 733 -53.89 -30.90 -5.86
C PRO A 733 -53.60 -29.72 -6.81
N ALA A 734 -53.36 -30.01 -8.09
CA ALA A 734 -52.95 -29.04 -9.11
C ALA A 734 -54.11 -28.23 -9.74
N ASN A 735 -53.82 -26.94 -10.04
CA ASN A 735 -54.58 -25.89 -10.75
C ASN A 735 -55.77 -25.25 -10.00
N THR A 736 -55.96 -23.92 -9.92
CA THR A 736 -55.82 -22.85 -10.92
C THR A 736 -55.67 -21.47 -10.20
N ALA A 737 -54.98 -20.47 -10.79
CA ALA A 737 -54.93 -19.05 -10.33
C ALA A 737 -56.29 -18.33 -10.51
N PRO A 738 -56.60 -17.10 -9.96
CA PRO A 738 -55.73 -16.08 -9.32
C PRO A 738 -56.31 -15.34 -8.04
N ALA A 739 -55.53 -14.37 -7.52
CA ALA A 739 -55.86 -13.18 -6.69
C ALA A 739 -55.66 -13.23 -5.14
N ALA A 740 -55.03 -12.16 -4.62
CA ALA A 740 -54.57 -11.98 -3.23
C ALA A 740 -55.65 -11.46 -2.25
N THR A 741 -55.50 -11.76 -0.94
CA THR A 741 -56.21 -11.11 0.18
C THR A 741 -55.31 -10.85 1.41
N PRO A 742 -55.65 -9.88 2.29
CA PRO A 742 -54.70 -9.02 3.01
C PRO A 742 -54.66 -9.20 4.55
N ASN A 743 -54.86 -10.40 5.08
CA ASN A 743 -54.95 -10.62 6.54
C ASN A 743 -53.63 -10.97 7.27
N ASP A 744 -52.66 -11.56 6.57
CA ASP A 744 -51.40 -12.03 7.20
C ASP A 744 -50.38 -10.90 7.41
N GLU A 745 -50.43 -9.84 6.59
CA GLU A 745 -49.47 -8.74 6.64
C GLU A 745 -49.74 -7.78 7.82
N ALA A 746 -51.01 -7.40 8.04
CA ALA A 746 -51.38 -6.47 9.09
C ALA A 746 -51.13 -7.05 10.50
N ALA A 747 -51.37 -8.36 10.66
CA ALA A 747 -51.08 -9.08 11.90
C ALA A 747 -49.58 -9.08 12.22
N LEU A 748 -48.75 -9.42 11.23
CA LEU A 748 -47.29 -9.47 11.38
C LEU A 748 -46.69 -8.08 11.66
N TYR A 749 -47.25 -7.04 11.03
CA TYR A 749 -46.84 -5.66 11.23
C TYR A 749 -47.09 -5.20 12.67
N ASN A 750 -48.26 -5.51 13.24
CA ASN A 750 -48.61 -5.18 14.62
C ASN A 750 -47.77 -5.96 15.64
N GLU A 751 -47.42 -7.21 15.33
CA GLU A 751 -46.56 -8.04 16.19
C GLU A 751 -45.13 -7.49 16.27
N ILE A 752 -44.58 -6.98 15.14
CA ILE A 752 -43.28 -6.29 15.12
C ILE A 752 -43.31 -5.01 15.95
N GLN A 753 -44.42 -4.26 15.90
CA GLN A 753 -44.59 -3.04 16.68
C GLN A 753 -44.57 -3.35 18.19
N ALA A 754 -45.39 -4.32 18.63
CA ALA A 754 -45.47 -4.75 20.02
C ALA A 754 -44.14 -5.30 20.56
N GLN A 755 -43.43 -6.11 19.76
CA GLN A 755 -42.11 -6.62 20.13
C GLN A 755 -41.07 -5.49 20.22
N GLY A 756 -41.18 -4.44 19.39
CA GLY A 756 -40.34 -3.25 19.43
C GLY A 756 -40.54 -2.39 20.69
N ASP A 757 -41.77 -2.36 21.24
CA ASP A 757 -42.07 -1.69 22.51
C ASP A 757 -41.53 -2.49 23.70
N LEU A 758 -41.62 -3.82 23.65
CA LEU A 758 -41.06 -4.70 24.68
C LEU A 758 -39.52 -4.58 24.78
N VAL A 759 -38.83 -4.47 23.64
CA VAL A 759 -37.38 -4.17 23.60
C VAL A 759 -37.06 -2.82 24.25
N ARG A 760 -37.90 -1.79 24.06
CA ARG A 760 -37.71 -0.48 24.69
C ARG A 760 -37.88 -0.55 26.21
N GLN A 761 -38.92 -1.26 26.69
CA GLN A 761 -39.15 -1.46 28.12
C GLN A 761 -38.02 -2.26 28.80
N GLU A 762 -37.55 -3.35 28.18
CA GLU A 762 -36.48 -4.18 28.76
C GLU A 762 -35.12 -3.46 28.75
N LYS A 763 -34.83 -2.66 27.70
CA LYS A 763 -33.64 -1.81 27.68
C LYS A 763 -33.66 -0.71 28.73
N GLN A 764 -34.85 -0.16 29.04
CA GLN A 764 -35.01 0.86 30.07
C GLN A 764 -34.80 0.29 31.48
N LYS A 765 -35.14 -0.99 31.72
CA LYS A 765 -34.84 -1.70 32.96
C LYS A 765 -33.35 -2.04 33.08
N ASN A 766 -32.79 -2.73 32.08
CA ASN A 766 -31.36 -3.04 32.02
C ASN A 766 -30.93 -3.42 30.59
N ALA A 767 -30.19 -2.52 29.94
CA ALA A 767 -29.74 -2.69 28.55
C ALA A 767 -28.82 -3.90 28.30
N LYS A 768 -28.23 -4.52 29.33
CA LYS A 768 -27.31 -5.66 29.21
C LYS A 768 -27.91 -7.00 29.68
N SER A 769 -29.17 -7.03 30.11
CA SER A 769 -29.82 -8.27 30.56
C SER A 769 -30.00 -9.27 29.42
N ASP A 770 -30.03 -10.56 29.76
CA ASP A 770 -30.29 -11.61 28.76
C ASP A 770 -31.73 -11.53 28.21
N ALA A 771 -32.67 -10.99 29.00
CA ALA A 771 -34.02 -10.65 28.55
C ALA A 771 -34.02 -9.59 27.43
N SER A 772 -33.21 -8.54 27.57
CA SER A 772 -33.02 -7.52 26.52
C SER A 772 -32.44 -8.12 25.24
N LYS A 773 -31.46 -9.02 25.34
CA LYS A 773 -30.86 -9.68 24.18
C LYS A 773 -31.85 -10.61 23.47
N ALA A 774 -32.59 -11.43 24.23
CA ALA A 774 -33.61 -12.33 23.69
C ALA A 774 -34.74 -11.56 22.99
N ALA A 775 -35.20 -10.45 23.57
CA ALA A 775 -36.23 -9.61 22.98
C ALA A 775 -35.78 -8.96 21.65
N ILE A 776 -34.52 -8.54 21.55
CA ILE A 776 -33.93 -7.98 20.32
C ILE A 776 -33.83 -9.06 19.23
N GLN A 777 -33.40 -10.27 19.59
CA GLN A 777 -33.29 -11.37 18.65
C GLN A 777 -34.65 -11.73 18.04
N LYS A 778 -35.69 -11.83 18.87
CA LYS A 778 -37.07 -12.08 18.40
C LYS A 778 -37.61 -10.97 17.50
N LEU A 779 -37.25 -9.70 17.77
CA LEU A 779 -37.62 -8.57 16.89
C LEU A 779 -36.98 -8.66 15.50
N LEU A 780 -35.72 -9.13 15.42
CA LEU A 780 -35.01 -9.30 14.15
C LEU A 780 -35.61 -10.45 13.32
N GLU A 781 -36.01 -11.54 13.97
CA GLU A 781 -36.68 -12.67 13.32
C GLU A 781 -38.04 -12.26 12.73
N LEU A 782 -38.85 -11.50 13.48
CA LEU A 782 -40.14 -11.01 12.98
C LEU A 782 -39.98 -10.04 11.79
N LYS A 783 -38.99 -9.14 11.82
CA LYS A 783 -38.70 -8.25 10.69
C LYS A 783 -38.21 -9.01 9.45
N LYS A 784 -37.47 -10.09 9.64
CA LYS A 784 -37.04 -10.99 8.57
C LYS A 784 -38.24 -11.71 7.95
N LEU A 785 -39.14 -12.23 8.78
CA LEU A 785 -40.37 -12.89 8.35
C LEU A 785 -41.30 -11.93 7.59
N TYR A 786 -41.38 -10.66 8.01
CA TYR A 786 -42.11 -9.62 7.27
C TYR A 786 -41.50 -9.39 5.89
N LYS A 787 -40.18 -9.23 5.80
CA LYS A 787 -39.46 -9.09 4.52
C LYS A 787 -39.65 -10.29 3.59
N GLU A 788 -39.66 -11.50 4.14
CA GLU A 788 -39.89 -12.74 3.37
C GLU A 788 -41.34 -12.86 2.87
N LYS A 789 -42.34 -12.45 3.68
CA LYS A 789 -43.76 -12.55 3.30
C LYS A 789 -44.25 -11.41 2.39
N THR A 790 -43.78 -10.18 2.60
CA THR A 790 -44.28 -8.99 1.87
C THR A 790 -43.34 -8.53 0.75
N GLY A 791 -42.10 -9.04 0.74
CA GLY A 791 -41.04 -8.57 -0.16
C GLY A 791 -40.52 -7.17 0.18
N GLN A 792 -41.02 -6.53 1.25
CA GLN A 792 -40.66 -5.18 1.65
C GLN A 792 -40.03 -5.15 3.05
N GLU A 793 -39.06 -4.26 3.26
CA GLU A 793 -38.50 -4.07 4.61
C GLU A 793 -39.52 -3.36 5.51
N TYR A 794 -39.66 -3.86 6.75
CA TYR A 794 -40.52 -3.23 7.76
C TYR A 794 -40.07 -1.78 8.00
N LYS A 795 -40.96 -0.83 7.71
CA LYS A 795 -40.82 0.58 8.07
C LYS A 795 -41.88 0.90 9.12
N PRO A 796 -41.50 1.39 10.31
CA PRO A 796 -42.48 1.85 11.30
C PRO A 796 -43.28 3.02 10.71
N LYS A 797 -44.58 3.06 11.00
CA LYS A 797 -45.49 4.13 10.59
C LYS A 797 -45.36 5.32 11.53
#